data_AF-A0A838J366-F1
#
_entry.id   AF-A0A838J366-F1
#
_cell.length_a   1.000
_cell.length_b   1.000
_cell.length_c   1.000
_cell.angle_alpha   90.00
_cell.angle_beta   90.00
_cell.angle_gamma   90.00
#
_symmetry.space_group_name_H-M   'P 1'
#
loop_
_entity.id
_entity.type
_entity.pdbx_description
1 polymer ?
#
loop_
_entity_poly.entity_id
_entity_poly.type
_entity_poly.pdbx_seq_one_letter_code
_entity_poly.pdbx_strand_id
1 'polypeptide(L)'
;MRIFRSIFSSSLLFATMVLSAMAQDSRYPPEEQQIPPPACLTQTNWNGGYTHCTEQQHQEWLNDVTHWRNERRIRVGYDASRYELPALRWTQSSFIQPQMMVHDRYFYDPVVGKYTVDRYLDDLNKRYGGIDAVLVWATYPNMGIDNRNQQDMVRSMPGGVEGVRQMVADFHRRGVRVLFPIMMWDQGTRELEMSWPEATAGLMKELGADGINGDTQDGVPLAFSTAADKVGHPLAFEPENGPHDEGLAWNVMTWGQYKFQFVPTVDRYRWLETRHQVNIQGRWNRDKTDDLQYAFFNGEGWESWENVWGIWNGITPRDAEATHRLATIERGVAPFLVSPGWEPYYPMNRYGVFSSRWPLEGQTVWTIVNRNEYDVAGRQMSLPFEQGMRYFDLYHGVELTAEHEGARAVLSFAMETHGYGAVLATKGDPSDAIRHLMSKMKPMTGAALSTFSHEWKSLPQQLIEIAPTQPAASTPEGMVKIPGGKFVFKVEGIEIEGSNDVGTDVQYPWEDTVRRFHEHPMQIKPFFIDKYPVTNLEFKKFIDATRYHPKDDLNFLKDWNNGTYPAGWEQKPVTWISLEDSRAFAKWAGKRLPHEWEWQFAAQGTDGRAYPWGDVWDVKAVPMPDKGRTMRGPDNVTAHTEGASPYGVMDMVGNVWQWTDEYVDEHTRAGILRGGSYYQPQGSMWYFPEAYKNDQHGKLLMMAPSYDRSGALGFR
;
A
#
# COMPACT_ATOMS: atom_id res chain seq x y z
N MET A 1 40.73 -40.83 -37.20
CA MET A 1 42.00 -41.00 -37.94
C MET A 1 41.67 -41.55 -39.32
N ARG A 2 41.99 -40.78 -40.38
CA ARG A 2 41.83 -41.01 -41.83
C ARG A 2 40.41 -41.07 -42.41
N ILE A 3 40.07 -40.61 -43.62
CA ILE A 3 40.55 -39.70 -44.70
C ILE A 3 39.29 -39.62 -45.63
N PHE A 4 38.88 -38.46 -46.18
CA PHE A 4 38.70 -38.21 -47.63
C PHE A 4 37.73 -37.08 -48.01
N ARG A 5 38.28 -36.12 -48.78
CA ARG A 5 37.75 -35.39 -49.97
C ARG A 5 36.40 -34.67 -49.82
N SER A 6 36.27 -33.41 -50.23
CA SER A 6 36.45 -32.98 -51.62
C SER A 6 36.38 -31.46 -51.73
N ILE A 7 37.14 -30.94 -52.68
CA ILE A 7 37.37 -29.53 -53.01
C ILE A 7 36.48 -29.15 -54.19
N PHE A 8 35.78 -28.01 -54.03
CA PHE A 8 35.37 -27.01 -55.03
C PHE A 8 34.65 -27.41 -56.32
N SER A 9 33.46 -26.83 -56.51
CA SER A 9 33.23 -25.97 -57.68
C SER A 9 32.19 -24.89 -57.41
N SER A 10 32.59 -23.69 -57.79
CA SER A 10 31.94 -22.39 -57.67
C SER A 10 30.63 -22.30 -58.46
N SER A 11 29.65 -21.55 -57.97
CA SER A 11 28.69 -20.81 -58.81
C SER A 11 27.95 -19.72 -58.02
N LEU A 12 28.27 -18.48 -58.42
CA LEU A 12 27.47 -17.25 -58.48
C LEU A 12 26.70 -16.74 -57.24
N LEU A 13 27.19 -15.58 -56.78
CA LEU A 13 26.48 -14.60 -55.98
C LEU A 13 25.22 -14.08 -56.71
N PHE A 14 24.07 -14.20 -56.05
CA PHE A 14 22.99 -13.21 -56.13
C PHE A 14 22.80 -12.65 -54.71
N ALA A 15 23.40 -11.50 -54.43
CA ALA A 15 23.15 -10.76 -53.21
C ALA A 15 21.88 -9.92 -53.40
N THR A 16 20.72 -10.50 -53.07
CA THR A 16 19.54 -9.70 -52.74
C THR A 16 19.83 -8.97 -51.42
N MET A 17 20.15 -7.68 -51.50
CA MET A 17 20.07 -6.78 -50.35
C MET A 17 18.60 -6.71 -49.92
N VAL A 18 18.20 -7.61 -49.03
CA VAL A 18 17.06 -7.35 -48.16
C VAL A 18 17.55 -6.30 -47.17
N LEU A 19 17.27 -5.03 -47.48
CA LEU A 19 17.24 -3.98 -46.47
C LEU A 19 16.11 -4.38 -45.51
N SER A 20 16.44 -5.14 -44.48
CA SER A 20 15.63 -5.19 -43.28
C SER A 20 15.57 -3.75 -42.79
N ALA A 21 14.47 -3.05 -43.07
CA ALA A 21 14.12 -1.84 -42.37
C ALA A 21 13.90 -2.28 -40.90
N MET A 22 14.98 -2.33 -40.13
CA MET A 22 14.87 -2.27 -38.69
C MET A 22 14.27 -0.91 -38.42
N ALA A 23 12.97 -0.89 -38.12
CA ALA A 23 12.29 0.30 -37.65
C ALA A 23 13.17 0.86 -36.53
N GLN A 24 13.74 2.04 -36.77
CA GLN A 24 14.69 2.62 -35.85
C GLN A 24 13.94 2.91 -34.56
N ASP A 25 14.26 2.17 -33.49
CA ASP A 25 13.78 2.48 -32.16
C ASP A 25 14.16 3.92 -31.79
N SER A 26 13.39 4.53 -30.90
CA SER A 26 13.66 5.88 -30.38
C SER A 26 15.13 6.01 -29.95
N ARG A 27 15.71 7.20 -30.14
CA ARG A 27 17.03 7.52 -29.55
C ARG A 27 16.96 7.62 -28.02
N TYR A 28 15.75 7.70 -27.48
CA TYR A 28 15.43 7.83 -26.07
C TYR A 28 14.42 6.74 -25.69
N PRO A 29 14.78 5.44 -25.83
CA PRO A 29 13.87 4.36 -25.48
C PRO A 29 13.52 4.45 -23.98
N PRO A 30 12.27 4.14 -23.59
CA PRO A 30 11.92 4.09 -22.17
C PRO A 30 12.80 3.08 -21.42
N GLU A 31 13.25 3.47 -20.24
CA GLU A 31 13.84 2.60 -19.22
C GLU A 31 12.73 2.25 -18.22
N GLU A 32 12.24 1.01 -18.27
CA GLU A 32 11.06 0.57 -17.50
C GLU A 32 9.83 1.47 -17.80
N GLN A 33 9.37 2.26 -16.83
CA GLN A 33 8.24 3.19 -16.94
C GLN A 33 8.66 4.61 -17.32
N GLN A 34 9.94 4.89 -17.48
CA GLN A 34 10.45 6.27 -17.57
C GLN A 34 11.15 6.53 -18.91
N ILE A 35 10.69 7.55 -19.65
CA ILE A 35 11.32 8.03 -20.87
C ILE A 35 12.42 9.03 -20.50
N PRO A 36 13.68 8.83 -20.94
CA PRO A 36 14.78 9.72 -20.64
C PRO A 36 14.59 11.15 -21.21
N PRO A 37 15.06 12.18 -20.50
CA PRO A 37 15.05 13.57 -20.99
C PRO A 37 15.96 13.74 -22.22
N PRO A 38 15.82 14.86 -22.97
CA PRO A 38 16.76 15.21 -24.02
C PRO A 38 18.18 15.33 -23.48
N ALA A 39 19.16 14.83 -24.24
CA ALA A 39 20.55 14.74 -23.79
C ALA A 39 21.19 16.09 -23.38
N CYS A 40 20.70 17.20 -23.93
CA CYS A 40 21.17 18.54 -23.55
C CYS A 40 20.80 18.94 -22.11
N LEU A 41 19.82 18.29 -21.47
CA LEU A 41 19.48 18.54 -20.05
C LEU A 41 20.34 17.72 -19.08
N THR A 42 20.95 16.63 -19.54
CA THR A 42 21.71 15.69 -18.70
C THR A 42 23.23 15.78 -18.90
N GLN A 43 23.69 16.38 -20.00
CA GLN A 43 25.11 16.57 -20.27
C GLN A 43 25.69 17.73 -19.45
N THR A 44 26.53 17.40 -18.46
CA THR A 44 27.42 18.38 -17.81
C THR A 44 28.65 18.60 -18.68
N ASN A 45 28.98 19.85 -19.00
CA ASN A 45 30.24 20.13 -19.70
C ASN A 45 31.45 19.94 -18.75
N TRP A 46 32.66 19.79 -19.31
CA TRP A 46 33.89 19.43 -18.57
C TRP A 46 34.25 20.40 -17.42
N ASN A 47 33.65 21.60 -17.41
CA ASN A 47 33.83 22.63 -16.38
C ASN A 47 32.67 22.69 -15.37
N GLY A 48 31.71 21.76 -15.42
CA GLY A 48 30.54 21.74 -14.53
C GLY A 48 29.48 22.82 -14.80
N GLY A 49 29.55 23.50 -15.94
CA GLY A 49 28.55 24.46 -16.39
C GLY A 49 27.35 23.81 -17.10
N TYR A 50 26.21 24.47 -17.06
CA TYR A 50 25.00 24.08 -17.78
C TYR A 50 25.01 24.65 -19.20
N THR A 51 24.69 23.83 -20.20
CA THR A 51 24.43 24.28 -21.57
C THR A 51 22.91 24.25 -21.79
N HIS A 52 22.30 25.40 -22.10
CA HIS A 52 20.87 25.47 -22.38
C HIS A 52 20.51 24.62 -23.59
N CYS A 53 19.47 23.78 -23.48
CA CYS A 53 18.84 23.15 -24.63
C CYS A 53 18.31 24.22 -25.59
N THR A 54 18.64 24.11 -26.87
CA THR A 54 18.01 24.95 -27.89
C THR A 54 16.60 24.47 -28.17
N GLU A 55 15.74 25.37 -28.65
CA GLU A 55 14.38 25.02 -29.12
C GLU A 55 14.41 23.91 -30.18
N GLN A 56 15.42 23.92 -31.05
CA GLN A 56 15.63 22.86 -32.03
C GLN A 56 15.92 21.50 -31.38
N GLN A 57 16.81 21.43 -30.38
CA GLN A 57 17.14 20.18 -29.69
C GLN A 57 15.93 19.60 -28.95
N HIS A 58 15.14 20.46 -28.30
CA HIS A 58 13.88 20.06 -27.66
C HIS A 58 12.88 19.52 -28.68
N GLN A 59 12.69 20.22 -29.80
CA GLN A 59 11.78 19.78 -30.87
C GLN A 59 12.23 18.46 -31.52
N GLU A 60 13.53 18.28 -31.73
CA GLU A 60 14.09 17.03 -32.26
C GLU A 60 13.86 15.84 -31.32
N TRP A 61 14.00 16.05 -30.01
CA TRP A 61 13.66 15.03 -29.00
C TRP A 61 12.17 14.74 -28.99
N LEU A 62 11.33 15.78 -28.95
CA LEU A 62 9.87 15.64 -28.90
C LEU A 62 9.33 14.90 -30.13
N ASN A 63 9.86 15.19 -31.32
CA ASN A 63 9.50 14.50 -32.56
C ASN A 63 9.88 13.00 -32.51
N ASP A 64 11.04 12.67 -31.94
CA ASP A 64 11.54 11.30 -31.79
C ASP A 64 10.62 10.47 -30.87
N VAL A 65 10.33 10.97 -29.67
CA VAL A 65 9.45 10.26 -28.71
C VAL A 65 7.98 10.26 -29.14
N THR A 66 7.54 11.26 -29.91
CA THR A 66 6.19 11.27 -30.52
C THR A 66 6.08 10.23 -31.62
N HIS A 67 7.11 10.11 -32.47
CA HIS A 67 7.16 9.06 -33.49
C HIS A 67 7.10 7.67 -32.84
N TRP A 68 7.90 7.46 -31.78
CA TRP A 68 7.87 6.23 -30.99
C TRP A 68 6.49 5.91 -30.43
N ARG A 69 5.80 6.89 -29.82
CA ARG A 69 4.44 6.73 -29.31
C ARG A 69 3.47 6.26 -30.40
N ASN A 70 3.49 6.92 -31.55
CA ASN A 70 2.58 6.60 -32.65
C ASN A 70 2.83 5.20 -33.20
N GLU A 71 4.09 4.86 -33.47
CA GLU A 71 4.51 3.52 -33.87
C GLU A 71 4.09 2.46 -32.84
N ARG A 72 4.28 2.74 -31.55
CA ARG A 72 3.96 1.79 -30.49
C ARG A 72 2.47 1.50 -30.41
N ARG A 73 1.63 2.54 -30.42
CA ARG A 73 0.16 2.39 -30.41
C ARG A 73 -0.36 1.60 -31.61
N ILE A 74 0.24 1.79 -32.80
CA ILE A 74 -0.10 1.02 -34.00
C ILE A 74 0.27 -0.46 -33.81
N ARG A 75 1.49 -0.75 -33.33
CA ARG A 75 1.98 -2.14 -33.17
C ARG A 75 1.14 -2.97 -32.20
N VAL A 76 0.67 -2.37 -31.12
CA VAL A 76 -0.12 -3.07 -30.10
C VAL A 76 -1.61 -3.10 -30.40
N GLY A 77 -2.05 -2.49 -31.51
CA GLY A 77 -3.46 -2.40 -31.85
C GLY A 77 -4.27 -1.63 -30.80
N TYR A 78 -3.72 -0.52 -30.31
CA TYR A 78 -4.27 0.26 -29.20
C TYR A 78 -5.75 0.63 -29.41
N ASP A 79 -6.58 0.33 -28.42
CA ASP A 79 -7.99 0.71 -28.35
C ASP A 79 -8.23 1.69 -27.20
N ALA A 80 -8.78 2.87 -27.53
CA ALA A 80 -9.10 3.93 -26.60
C ALA A 80 -10.49 3.80 -25.94
N SER A 81 -11.31 2.84 -26.37
CA SER A 81 -12.74 2.78 -26.04
C SER A 81 -13.02 2.84 -24.52
N ARG A 82 -12.18 2.22 -23.70
CA ARG A 82 -12.32 2.23 -22.24
C ARG A 82 -12.07 3.59 -21.60
N TYR A 83 -11.16 4.41 -22.15
CA TYR A 83 -10.97 5.79 -21.70
C TYR A 83 -12.16 6.69 -22.06
N GLU A 84 -13.04 6.28 -22.99
CA GLU A 84 -14.21 7.06 -23.39
C GLU A 84 -15.47 6.70 -22.60
N LEU A 85 -15.47 5.52 -21.95
CA LEU A 85 -16.57 5.02 -21.15
C LEU A 85 -16.93 6.00 -20.04
N PRO A 86 -18.18 6.51 -19.98
CA PRO A 86 -18.59 7.48 -18.96
C PRO A 86 -18.34 7.00 -17.52
N ALA A 87 -18.48 5.70 -17.26
CA ALA A 87 -18.26 5.10 -15.95
C ALA A 87 -16.80 5.17 -15.48
N LEU A 88 -15.83 5.28 -16.39
CA LEU A 88 -14.40 5.30 -16.07
C LEU A 88 -13.75 6.68 -16.27
N ARG A 89 -14.49 7.70 -16.74
CA ARG A 89 -13.91 9.04 -16.98
C ARG A 89 -13.34 9.70 -15.73
N TRP A 90 -13.80 9.31 -14.54
CA TRP A 90 -13.30 9.85 -13.28
C TRP A 90 -11.80 9.56 -13.08
N THR A 91 -11.27 8.48 -13.68
CA THR A 91 -9.86 8.10 -13.50
C THR A 91 -8.92 9.18 -14.03
N GLN A 92 -9.33 9.90 -15.08
CA GLN A 92 -8.55 10.93 -15.77
C GLN A 92 -8.30 12.19 -14.93
N SER A 93 -8.91 12.27 -13.75
CA SER A 93 -8.76 13.37 -12.80
C SER A 93 -8.70 12.86 -11.35
N SER A 94 -8.15 11.66 -11.14
CA SER A 94 -7.98 11.06 -9.80
C SER A 94 -6.56 11.34 -9.31
N PHE A 95 -6.33 12.53 -8.78
CA PHE A 95 -4.98 13.01 -8.47
C PHE A 95 -4.48 12.58 -7.09
N ILE A 96 -5.36 12.45 -6.10
CA ILE A 96 -4.97 11.99 -4.75
C ILE A 96 -5.75 10.73 -4.39
N GLN A 97 -5.01 9.65 -4.15
CA GLN A 97 -5.56 8.35 -3.76
C GLN A 97 -4.78 7.77 -2.56
N PRO A 98 -5.35 7.67 -1.35
CA PRO A 98 -4.71 6.94 -0.29
C PRO A 98 -4.82 5.43 -0.50
N GLN A 99 -3.74 4.73 -0.21
CA GLN A 99 -3.76 3.33 0.13
C GLN A 99 -4.03 3.19 1.64
N MET A 100 -5.30 2.92 1.96
CA MET A 100 -5.82 2.94 3.32
C MET A 100 -5.91 1.51 3.88
N MET A 101 -5.09 1.21 4.88
CA MET A 101 -5.25 0.00 5.67
C MET A 101 -6.59 0.03 6.42
N VAL A 102 -7.38 -1.03 6.32
CA VAL A 102 -8.67 -1.13 7.06
C VAL A 102 -8.50 -1.12 8.57
N HIS A 103 -7.29 -1.40 9.05
CA HIS A 103 -6.88 -1.34 10.46
C HIS A 103 -6.70 0.09 10.99
N ASP A 104 -6.77 1.10 10.12
CA ASP A 104 -6.63 2.49 10.55
C ASP A 104 -7.77 2.89 11.49
N ARG A 105 -7.42 3.28 12.71
CA ARG A 105 -8.35 3.66 13.78
C ARG A 105 -9.11 4.96 13.49
N TYR A 106 -8.67 5.78 12.53
CA TYR A 106 -9.44 6.92 12.01
C TYR A 106 -10.50 6.49 11.00
N PHE A 107 -10.29 5.36 10.32
CA PHE A 107 -11.25 4.77 9.39
C PHE A 107 -12.29 3.88 10.09
N TYR A 108 -11.88 3.11 11.10
CA TYR A 108 -12.78 2.28 11.89
C TYR A 108 -12.58 2.52 13.39
N ASP A 109 -13.66 2.78 14.12
CA ASP A 109 -13.63 2.91 15.58
C ASP A 109 -13.95 1.55 16.22
N PRO A 110 -12.96 0.84 16.82
CA PRO A 110 -13.18 -0.47 17.44
C PRO A 110 -13.96 -0.41 18.76
N VAL A 111 -14.04 0.76 19.41
CA VAL A 111 -14.79 0.94 20.66
C VAL A 111 -16.28 1.08 20.36
N VAL A 112 -16.62 1.91 19.38
CA VAL A 112 -18.02 2.11 18.97
C VAL A 112 -18.51 0.97 18.06
N GLY A 113 -17.59 0.39 17.26
CA GLY A 113 -17.85 -0.68 16.31
C GLY A 113 -18.47 -0.17 15.01
N LYS A 114 -17.87 0.88 14.41
CA LYS A 114 -18.41 1.53 13.20
C LYS A 114 -17.29 2.04 12.29
N TYR A 115 -17.57 2.00 10.99
CA TYR A 115 -16.83 2.80 10.01
C TYR A 115 -17.07 4.29 10.27
N THR A 116 -15.99 5.07 10.18
CA THR A 116 -15.99 6.51 10.41
C THR A 116 -15.46 7.25 9.19
N VAL A 117 -16.07 6.96 8.03
CA VAL A 117 -15.67 7.52 6.71
C VAL A 117 -15.61 9.05 6.74
N ASP A 118 -16.62 9.72 7.33
CA ASP A 118 -16.60 11.19 7.43
C ASP A 118 -15.41 11.71 8.24
N ARG A 119 -15.10 11.08 9.38
CA ARG A 119 -13.95 11.48 10.21
C ARG A 119 -12.64 11.33 9.44
N TYR A 120 -12.48 10.20 8.75
CA TYR A 120 -11.30 9.94 7.92
C TYR A 120 -11.16 11.00 6.82
N LEU A 121 -12.22 11.24 6.05
CA LEU A 121 -12.20 12.22 4.97
C LEU A 121 -12.03 13.67 5.44
N ASP A 122 -12.59 14.03 6.60
CA ASP A 122 -12.45 15.36 7.17
C ASP A 122 -11.01 15.63 7.63
N ASP A 123 -10.32 14.61 8.16
CA ASP A 123 -8.89 14.68 8.44
C ASP A 123 -8.06 14.91 7.16
N LEU A 124 -8.26 14.07 6.13
CA LEU A 124 -7.51 14.20 4.87
C LEU A 124 -7.79 15.53 4.16
N ASN A 125 -9.04 15.99 4.20
CA ASN A 125 -9.42 17.30 3.69
C ASN A 125 -8.68 18.43 4.41
N LYS A 126 -8.53 18.32 5.72
CA LYS A 126 -7.82 19.31 6.54
C LYS A 126 -6.31 19.28 6.30
N ARG A 127 -5.69 18.09 6.19
CA ARG A 127 -4.23 17.97 6.07
C ARG A 127 -3.72 18.27 4.67
N TYR A 128 -4.35 17.71 3.63
CA TYR A 128 -3.84 17.85 2.27
C TYR A 128 -4.92 18.03 1.19
N GLY A 129 -6.08 18.60 1.54
CA GLY A 129 -7.06 19.08 0.56
C GLY A 129 -7.98 18.01 -0.02
N GLY A 130 -8.06 16.85 0.61
CA GLY A 130 -9.03 15.80 0.28
C GLY A 130 -8.56 14.88 -0.84
N ILE A 131 -9.36 13.85 -1.10
CA ILE A 131 -8.99 12.72 -1.97
C ILE A 131 -10.05 12.49 -3.05
N ASP A 132 -9.64 11.91 -4.17
CA ASP A 132 -10.50 11.64 -5.33
C ASP A 132 -10.93 10.17 -5.37
N ALA A 133 -10.04 9.27 -4.95
CA ALA A 133 -10.28 7.84 -4.80
C ALA A 133 -9.64 7.33 -3.51
N VAL A 134 -9.98 6.13 -3.06
CA VAL A 134 -9.34 5.41 -1.94
C VAL A 134 -9.21 3.94 -2.27
N LEU A 135 -8.04 3.37 -2.01
CA LEU A 135 -7.82 1.93 -2.02
C LEU A 135 -8.05 1.37 -0.61
N VAL A 136 -9.11 0.59 -0.44
CA VAL A 136 -9.47 -0.05 0.84
C VAL A 136 -8.71 -1.37 0.97
N TRP A 137 -7.59 -1.34 1.68
CA TRP A 137 -6.67 -2.47 1.80
C TRP A 137 -7.06 -3.41 2.95
N ALA A 138 -7.73 -4.51 2.61
CA ALA A 138 -8.43 -5.39 3.57
C ALA A 138 -7.84 -6.81 3.70
N THR A 139 -6.60 -7.04 3.28
CA THR A 139 -6.11 -8.41 3.01
C THR A 139 -4.77 -8.68 3.68
N TYR A 140 -3.65 -8.43 2.99
CA TYR A 140 -2.29 -8.50 3.55
C TYR A 140 -2.12 -7.42 4.65
N PRO A 141 -1.38 -7.64 5.76
CA PRO A 141 -0.50 -8.77 6.05
C PRO A 141 -1.15 -9.96 6.75
N ASN A 142 -2.43 -9.86 7.17
CA ASN A 142 -3.05 -10.92 7.96
C ASN A 142 -3.43 -12.17 7.15
N MET A 143 -3.57 -12.05 5.83
CA MET A 143 -3.97 -13.16 4.96
C MET A 143 -2.99 -14.33 5.06
N GLY A 144 -3.51 -15.54 5.20
CA GLY A 144 -2.72 -16.76 5.36
C GLY A 144 -2.56 -17.26 6.80
N ILE A 145 -3.02 -16.49 7.80
CA ILE A 145 -3.17 -16.99 9.18
C ILE A 145 -4.20 -18.14 9.29
N ASP A 146 -5.15 -18.17 8.37
CA ASP A 146 -6.08 -19.27 8.13
C ASP A 146 -6.38 -19.35 6.62
N ASN A 147 -7.29 -20.24 6.22
CA ASN A 147 -7.57 -20.46 4.81
C ASN A 147 -8.53 -19.44 4.17
N ARG A 148 -8.93 -18.36 4.85
CA ARG A 148 -9.71 -17.29 4.21
C ARG A 148 -8.92 -16.71 3.04
N ASN A 149 -9.55 -16.68 1.88
CA ASN A 149 -8.99 -16.02 0.71
C ASN A 149 -9.29 -14.51 0.75
N GLN A 150 -8.74 -13.76 -0.20
CA GLN A 150 -8.92 -12.30 -0.27
C GLN A 150 -10.39 -11.83 -0.24
N GLN A 151 -11.35 -12.57 -0.81
CA GLN A 151 -12.77 -12.20 -0.72
C GLN A 151 -13.36 -12.48 0.66
N ASP A 152 -12.95 -13.57 1.29
CA ASP A 152 -13.36 -13.88 2.66
C ASP A 152 -12.88 -12.81 3.64
N MET A 153 -11.70 -12.25 3.42
CA MET A 153 -11.16 -11.15 4.23
C MET A 153 -12.06 -9.91 4.12
N VAL A 154 -12.44 -9.50 2.90
CA VAL A 154 -13.41 -8.40 2.68
C VAL A 154 -14.77 -8.71 3.32
N ARG A 155 -15.29 -9.94 3.14
CA ARG A 155 -16.58 -10.36 3.73
C ARG A 155 -16.55 -10.48 5.26
N SER A 156 -15.36 -10.58 5.85
CA SER A 156 -15.16 -10.63 7.31
C SER A 156 -15.04 -9.24 7.95
N MET A 157 -14.97 -8.18 7.16
CA MET A 157 -14.98 -6.82 7.68
C MET A 157 -16.31 -6.53 8.45
N PRO A 158 -16.31 -5.57 9.39
CA PRO A 158 -17.44 -5.29 10.27
C PRO A 158 -18.79 -5.12 9.57
N GLY A 159 -19.82 -5.81 10.05
CA GLY A 159 -21.15 -5.81 9.43
C GLY A 159 -21.25 -6.65 8.14
N GLY A 160 -20.20 -7.39 7.80
CA GLY A 160 -20.13 -8.22 6.59
C GLY A 160 -20.34 -7.40 5.32
N VAL A 161 -20.92 -8.04 4.31
CA VAL A 161 -21.14 -7.41 3.00
C VAL A 161 -22.00 -6.15 3.07
N GLU A 162 -23.02 -6.15 3.93
CA GLU A 162 -23.90 -4.97 4.13
C GLU A 162 -23.12 -3.80 4.72
N GLY A 163 -22.30 -4.06 5.74
CA GLY A 163 -21.45 -3.04 6.36
C GLY A 163 -20.44 -2.45 5.37
N VAL A 164 -19.78 -3.30 4.59
CA VAL A 164 -18.81 -2.86 3.57
C VAL A 164 -19.51 -2.06 2.46
N ARG A 165 -20.66 -2.51 1.96
CA ARG A 165 -21.42 -1.75 0.96
C ARG A 165 -21.87 -0.38 1.48
N GLN A 166 -22.31 -0.29 2.74
CA GLN A 166 -22.66 0.99 3.33
C GLN A 166 -21.42 1.90 3.45
N MET A 167 -20.27 1.35 3.83
CA MET A 167 -19.00 2.07 3.86
C MET A 167 -18.62 2.63 2.48
N VAL A 168 -18.76 1.84 1.40
CA VAL A 168 -18.55 2.30 0.02
C VAL A 168 -19.52 3.44 -0.32
N ALA A 169 -20.80 3.30 0.02
CA ALA A 169 -21.80 4.34 -0.19
C ALA A 169 -21.49 5.64 0.56
N ASP A 170 -20.90 5.54 1.76
CA ASP A 170 -20.49 6.71 2.55
C ASP A 170 -19.33 7.48 1.90
N PHE A 171 -18.38 6.79 1.26
CA PHE A 171 -17.35 7.42 0.43
C PHE A 171 -17.97 8.08 -0.82
N HIS A 172 -18.85 7.37 -1.52
CA HIS A 172 -19.55 7.90 -2.70
C HIS A 172 -20.36 9.15 -2.39
N ARG A 173 -21.01 9.22 -1.23
CA ARG A 173 -21.74 10.41 -0.76
C ARG A 173 -20.83 11.64 -0.65
N ARG A 174 -19.53 11.45 -0.44
CA ARG A 174 -18.51 12.50 -0.39
C ARG A 174 -17.77 12.69 -1.71
N GLY A 175 -18.18 11.99 -2.77
CA GLY A 175 -17.58 12.09 -4.11
C GLY A 175 -16.29 11.30 -4.30
N VAL A 176 -15.93 10.42 -3.35
CA VAL A 176 -14.70 9.63 -3.38
C VAL A 176 -14.96 8.26 -4.00
N ARG A 177 -14.12 7.85 -4.95
CA ARG A 177 -14.18 6.52 -5.60
C ARG A 177 -13.50 5.46 -4.74
N VAL A 178 -13.94 4.21 -4.83
CA VAL A 178 -13.44 3.14 -3.96
C VAL A 178 -12.87 1.98 -4.78
N LEU A 179 -11.63 1.61 -4.49
CA LEU A 179 -10.94 0.46 -5.04
C LEU A 179 -10.66 -0.58 -3.96
N PHE A 180 -10.54 -1.84 -4.37
CA PHE A 180 -10.05 -2.93 -3.51
C PHE A 180 -8.84 -3.60 -4.15
N PRO A 181 -7.89 -4.13 -3.36
CA PRO A 181 -6.75 -4.83 -3.91
C PRO A 181 -7.15 -6.21 -4.44
N ILE A 182 -6.40 -6.70 -5.43
CA ILE A 182 -6.37 -8.10 -5.81
C ILE A 182 -4.94 -8.64 -5.78
N MET A 183 -4.76 -9.79 -5.14
CA MET A 183 -3.47 -10.46 -5.02
C MET A 183 -3.48 -11.75 -5.83
N MET A 184 -2.95 -11.69 -7.06
CA MET A 184 -2.91 -12.85 -7.95
C MET A 184 -1.98 -13.96 -7.47
N TRP A 185 -1.07 -13.65 -6.55
CA TRP A 185 -0.23 -14.65 -5.87
C TRP A 185 -1.02 -15.52 -4.87
N ASP A 186 -2.27 -15.16 -4.53
CA ASP A 186 -3.13 -15.99 -3.67
C ASP A 186 -3.63 -17.24 -4.41
N GLN A 187 -2.85 -18.31 -4.29
CA GLN A 187 -3.14 -19.63 -4.85
C GLN A 187 -3.22 -20.73 -3.78
N GLY A 188 -2.95 -20.38 -2.52
CA GLY A 188 -2.77 -21.31 -1.39
C GLY A 188 -3.93 -21.33 -0.41
N THR A 189 -4.72 -20.25 -0.35
CA THR A 189 -5.92 -20.19 0.48
C THR A 189 -7.12 -20.87 -0.20
N ARG A 190 -8.28 -20.82 0.45
CA ARG A 190 -9.51 -21.48 0.01
C ARG A 190 -9.87 -21.15 -1.42
N GLU A 191 -10.09 -22.21 -2.20
CA GLU A 191 -10.49 -22.10 -3.60
C GLU A 191 -11.88 -21.48 -3.74
N LEU A 192 -12.05 -20.70 -4.81
CA LEU A 192 -13.33 -20.12 -5.19
C LEU A 192 -14.14 -21.11 -6.03
N GLU A 193 -15.47 -21.02 -5.94
CA GLU A 193 -16.38 -21.82 -6.78
C GLU A 193 -16.37 -21.38 -8.26
N MET A 194 -15.83 -20.20 -8.55
CA MET A 194 -15.73 -19.61 -9.90
C MET A 194 -14.37 -18.96 -10.10
N SER A 195 -14.08 -18.52 -11.33
CA SER A 195 -12.81 -17.87 -11.66
C SER A 195 -12.61 -16.56 -10.89
N TRP A 196 -11.35 -16.20 -10.58
CA TRP A 196 -11.01 -14.93 -9.93
C TRP A 196 -11.64 -13.70 -10.62
N PRO A 197 -11.61 -13.57 -11.97
CA PRO A 197 -12.32 -12.50 -12.67
C PRO A 197 -13.82 -12.42 -12.35
N GLU A 198 -14.52 -13.55 -12.43
CA GLU A 198 -15.98 -13.59 -12.24
C GLU A 198 -16.36 -13.32 -10.78
N ALA A 199 -15.62 -13.93 -9.84
CA ALA A 199 -15.85 -13.70 -8.41
C ALA A 199 -15.59 -12.24 -8.03
N THR A 200 -14.53 -11.64 -8.57
CA THR A 200 -14.15 -10.25 -8.27
C THR A 200 -15.18 -9.29 -8.84
N ALA A 201 -15.57 -9.46 -10.11
CA ALA A 201 -16.62 -8.65 -10.73
C ALA A 201 -17.96 -8.75 -9.96
N GLY A 202 -18.33 -9.97 -9.53
CA GLY A 202 -19.52 -10.21 -8.72
C GLY A 202 -19.49 -9.48 -7.38
N LEU A 203 -18.40 -9.63 -6.61
CA LEU A 203 -18.25 -8.98 -5.31
C LEU A 203 -18.18 -7.45 -5.44
N MET A 204 -17.40 -6.91 -6.37
CA MET A 204 -17.30 -5.45 -6.53
C MET A 204 -18.64 -4.83 -6.93
N LYS A 205 -19.43 -5.50 -7.76
CA LYS A 205 -20.81 -5.10 -8.04
C LYS A 205 -21.70 -5.15 -6.80
N GLU A 206 -21.57 -6.19 -5.98
CA GLU A 206 -22.32 -6.36 -4.72
C GLU A 206 -22.01 -5.24 -3.71
N LEU A 207 -20.76 -4.77 -3.68
CA LEU A 207 -20.29 -3.69 -2.81
C LEU A 207 -20.54 -2.29 -3.39
N GLY A 208 -20.66 -2.18 -4.71
CA GLY A 208 -20.70 -0.89 -5.42
C GLY A 208 -19.31 -0.25 -5.61
N ALA A 209 -18.23 -1.03 -5.57
CA ALA A 209 -16.87 -0.50 -5.74
C ALA A 209 -16.60 -0.03 -7.18
N ASP A 210 -15.68 0.92 -7.37
CA ASP A 210 -15.41 1.55 -8.68
C ASP A 210 -14.21 0.93 -9.41
N GLY A 211 -13.33 0.23 -8.70
CA GLY A 211 -12.13 -0.35 -9.31
C GLY A 211 -11.40 -1.39 -8.49
N ILE A 212 -10.33 -1.91 -9.07
CA ILE A 212 -9.42 -2.89 -8.51
C ILE A 212 -7.99 -2.40 -8.67
N ASN A 213 -7.24 -2.44 -7.58
CA ASN A 213 -5.81 -2.20 -7.58
C ASN A 213 -5.07 -3.55 -7.64
N GLY A 214 -4.11 -3.69 -8.56
CA GLY A 214 -3.32 -4.90 -8.74
C GLY A 214 -2.02 -4.81 -7.95
N ASP A 215 -1.93 -5.60 -6.87
CA ASP A 215 -0.71 -5.73 -6.06
C ASP A 215 0.27 -6.72 -6.70
N THR A 216 1.55 -6.33 -6.81
CA THR A 216 2.65 -7.11 -7.40
C THR A 216 2.35 -7.62 -8.82
N GLN A 217 1.61 -6.83 -9.60
CA GLN A 217 1.12 -7.20 -10.92
C GLN A 217 1.53 -6.18 -11.96
N ASP A 218 2.29 -6.62 -12.95
CA ASP A 218 2.62 -5.89 -14.18
C ASP A 218 1.45 -5.89 -15.19
N GLY A 219 0.20 -5.78 -14.70
CA GLY A 219 -1.02 -5.77 -15.49
C GLY A 219 -2.14 -6.64 -14.91
N VAL A 220 -3.35 -6.09 -14.80
CA VAL A 220 -4.53 -6.91 -14.53
C VAL A 220 -4.99 -7.54 -15.87
N PRO A 221 -5.21 -8.86 -15.95
CA PRO A 221 -5.60 -9.51 -17.21
C PRO A 221 -6.95 -9.02 -17.78
N LEU A 222 -7.08 -8.97 -19.11
CA LEU A 222 -8.31 -8.56 -19.82
C LEU A 222 -9.58 -9.34 -19.39
N ALA A 223 -9.40 -10.57 -18.89
CA ALA A 223 -10.50 -11.39 -18.36
C ALA A 223 -11.25 -10.69 -17.22
N PHE A 224 -10.58 -9.89 -16.39
CA PHE A 224 -11.21 -9.13 -15.31
C PHE A 224 -12.13 -8.03 -15.84
N SER A 225 -11.65 -7.25 -16.81
CA SER A 225 -12.46 -6.22 -17.44
C SER A 225 -13.65 -6.81 -18.21
N THR A 226 -13.43 -7.95 -18.87
CA THR A 226 -14.51 -8.69 -19.55
C THR A 226 -15.57 -9.21 -18.55
N ALA A 227 -15.14 -9.70 -17.39
CA ALA A 227 -16.06 -10.17 -16.34
C ALA A 227 -16.87 -9.01 -15.74
N ALA A 228 -16.22 -7.85 -15.51
CA ALA A 228 -16.87 -6.62 -15.05
C ALA A 228 -17.96 -6.14 -16.03
N ASP A 229 -17.65 -6.14 -17.33
CA ASP A 229 -18.62 -5.77 -18.38
C ASP A 229 -19.79 -6.78 -18.45
N LYS A 230 -19.50 -8.09 -18.33
CA LYS A 230 -20.51 -9.16 -18.35
C LYS A 230 -21.55 -9.02 -17.23
N VAL A 231 -21.15 -8.53 -16.06
CA VAL A 231 -22.09 -8.28 -14.95
C VAL A 231 -22.73 -6.89 -15.01
N GLY A 232 -22.41 -6.07 -16.02
CA GLY A 232 -22.95 -4.72 -16.19
C GLY A 232 -22.39 -3.72 -15.17
N HIS A 233 -21.17 -3.92 -14.69
CA HIS A 233 -20.51 -3.07 -13.70
C HIS A 233 -19.05 -2.86 -14.09
N PRO A 234 -18.75 -1.97 -15.06
CA PRO A 234 -17.38 -1.69 -15.49
C PRO A 234 -16.53 -1.19 -14.31
N LEU A 235 -15.30 -1.71 -14.20
CA LEU A 235 -14.35 -1.38 -13.14
C LEU A 235 -13.09 -0.73 -13.73
N ALA A 236 -12.52 0.24 -13.00
CA ALA A 236 -11.16 0.71 -13.25
C ALA A 236 -10.15 -0.35 -12.76
N PHE A 237 -9.05 -0.54 -13.50
CA PHE A 237 -7.97 -1.44 -13.11
C PHE A 237 -6.66 -0.66 -13.03
N GLU A 238 -5.96 -0.83 -11.92
CA GLU A 238 -4.76 -0.09 -11.54
C GLU A 238 -3.64 -1.05 -11.09
N PRO A 239 -2.89 -1.66 -12.03
CA PRO A 239 -1.76 -2.55 -11.70
C PRO A 239 -0.51 -1.80 -11.25
N GLU A 240 0.33 -2.48 -10.46
CA GLU A 240 1.63 -1.99 -9.98
C GLU A 240 2.69 -1.98 -11.09
N ASN A 241 3.44 -0.88 -11.23
CA ASN A 241 4.47 -0.64 -12.25
C ASN A 241 3.97 -0.68 -13.72
N GLY A 242 2.68 -0.96 -13.90
CA GLY A 242 1.92 -0.89 -15.13
C GLY A 242 1.99 -2.10 -16.06
N PRO A 243 1.08 -2.18 -17.05
CA PRO A 243 0.93 -3.33 -17.92
C PRO A 243 1.97 -3.40 -19.04
N HIS A 244 2.06 -4.56 -19.70
CA HIS A 244 2.53 -4.59 -21.09
C HIS A 244 1.73 -3.59 -21.96
N ASP A 245 2.34 -3.08 -23.04
CA ASP A 245 1.79 -1.96 -23.82
C ASP A 245 0.35 -2.21 -24.32
N GLU A 246 0.00 -3.44 -24.69
CA GLU A 246 -1.36 -3.82 -25.09
C GLU A 246 -2.38 -3.69 -23.94
N GLY A 247 -1.94 -3.91 -22.70
CA GLY A 247 -2.77 -3.82 -21.51
C GLY A 247 -3.19 -2.41 -21.16
N LEU A 248 -2.55 -1.39 -21.76
CA LEU A 248 -2.97 0.00 -21.66
C LEU A 248 -4.40 0.23 -22.17
N ALA A 249 -4.90 -0.63 -23.06
CA ALA A 249 -6.27 -0.55 -23.57
C ALA A 249 -7.33 -0.89 -22.51
N TRP A 250 -6.98 -1.60 -21.42
CA TRP A 250 -7.94 -1.99 -20.38
C TRP A 250 -7.55 -1.75 -18.93
N ASN A 251 -6.28 -1.49 -18.64
CA ASN A 251 -5.82 -0.93 -17.38
C ASN A 251 -5.76 0.59 -17.56
N VAL A 252 -6.82 1.29 -17.15
CA VAL A 252 -6.97 2.75 -17.37
C VAL A 252 -6.26 3.60 -16.32
N MET A 253 -5.70 2.94 -15.29
CA MET A 253 -4.87 3.52 -14.25
C MET A 253 -3.63 2.62 -14.05
N THR A 254 -2.60 3.13 -13.39
CA THR A 254 -1.46 2.37 -12.85
C THR A 254 -0.96 3.04 -11.57
N TRP A 255 -0.21 2.31 -10.76
CA TRP A 255 0.49 2.86 -9.60
C TRP A 255 1.91 2.31 -9.53
N GLY A 256 2.84 2.96 -8.85
CA GLY A 256 4.19 2.39 -8.70
C GLY A 256 5.23 3.29 -8.05
N GLN A 257 6.36 2.66 -7.72
CA GLN A 257 7.53 3.28 -7.08
C GLN A 257 8.63 3.51 -8.10
N TYR A 258 8.94 4.77 -8.37
CA TYR A 258 9.90 5.15 -9.40
C TYR A 258 11.20 5.67 -8.81
N LYS A 259 12.23 5.73 -9.66
CA LYS A 259 13.50 6.37 -9.32
C LYS A 259 13.49 7.78 -9.86
N PHE A 260 13.75 8.74 -8.98
CA PHE A 260 13.75 10.15 -9.34
C PHE A 260 15.18 10.63 -9.62
N GLN A 261 15.34 11.40 -10.70
CA GLN A 261 16.60 12.05 -11.08
C GLN A 261 16.43 13.57 -10.96
N PHE A 262 17.54 14.33 -10.98
CA PHE A 262 17.50 15.79 -10.94
C PHE A 262 16.67 16.40 -12.09
N VAL A 263 16.84 15.88 -13.31
CA VAL A 263 15.92 16.18 -14.42
C VAL A 263 14.77 15.19 -14.30
N PRO A 264 13.52 15.62 -14.03
CA PRO A 264 12.38 14.70 -14.00
C PRO A 264 12.31 13.94 -15.32
N THR A 265 12.10 12.63 -15.31
CA THR A 265 11.84 11.85 -16.54
C THR A 265 10.37 11.96 -16.94
N VAL A 266 10.04 11.52 -18.16
CA VAL A 266 8.65 11.51 -18.66
C VAL A 266 8.04 10.14 -18.39
N ASP A 267 6.84 10.10 -17.83
CA ASP A 267 6.14 8.84 -17.62
C ASP A 267 5.71 8.23 -18.96
N ARG A 268 6.00 6.94 -19.12
CA ARG A 268 5.73 6.19 -20.35
C ARG A 268 4.24 6.00 -20.61
N TYR A 269 3.46 5.63 -19.60
CA TYR A 269 2.03 5.30 -19.79
C TYR A 269 1.23 6.56 -20.06
N ARG A 270 1.49 7.65 -19.34
CA ARG A 270 0.93 8.96 -19.60
C ARG A 270 1.34 9.50 -20.96
N TRP A 271 2.58 9.24 -21.41
CA TRP A 271 3.01 9.62 -22.76
C TRP A 271 2.24 8.85 -23.83
N LEU A 272 2.08 7.54 -23.67
CA LEU A 272 1.35 6.67 -24.60
C LEU A 272 -0.14 7.03 -24.70
N GLU A 273 -0.78 7.32 -23.57
CA GLU A 273 -2.18 7.77 -23.49
C GLU A 273 -2.32 8.86 -22.41
N THR A 274 -2.54 10.10 -22.84
CA THR A 274 -2.56 11.27 -21.94
C THR A 274 -3.73 11.28 -20.96
N ARG A 275 -4.76 10.44 -21.18
CA ARG A 275 -5.86 10.21 -20.23
C ARG A 275 -5.54 9.15 -19.17
N HIS A 276 -4.43 8.42 -19.31
CA HIS A 276 -4.06 7.35 -18.39
C HIS A 276 -3.57 7.92 -17.06
N GLN A 277 -4.18 7.50 -15.95
CA GLN A 277 -3.83 8.00 -14.63
C GLN A 277 -2.75 7.13 -14.00
N VAL A 278 -1.59 7.72 -13.73
CA VAL A 278 -0.54 7.08 -12.95
C VAL A 278 -0.59 7.66 -11.54
N ASN A 279 -0.55 6.81 -10.52
CA ASN A 279 -0.45 7.21 -9.12
C ASN A 279 0.93 6.85 -8.59
N ILE A 280 1.77 7.88 -8.43
CA ILE A 280 3.15 7.72 -7.97
C ILE A 280 3.14 7.44 -6.47
N GLN A 281 3.91 6.44 -6.06
CA GLN A 281 3.99 6.02 -4.67
C GLN A 281 5.45 5.98 -4.20
N GLY A 282 5.66 6.47 -2.97
CA GLY A 282 6.93 6.38 -2.25
C GLY A 282 6.69 6.01 -0.79
N ARG A 283 6.13 4.83 -0.51
CA ARG A 283 5.62 4.41 0.81
C ARG A 283 6.68 4.45 1.90
N TRP A 284 7.94 4.27 1.56
CA TRP A 284 9.06 4.32 2.51
C TRP A 284 9.79 5.67 2.55
N ASN A 285 9.55 6.55 1.58
CA ASN A 285 10.15 7.88 1.58
C ASN A 285 9.62 8.68 2.79
N ARG A 286 10.47 9.42 3.49
CA ARG A 286 10.03 10.34 4.56
C ARG A 286 9.86 11.78 4.09
N ASP A 287 10.47 12.10 2.96
CA ASP A 287 10.31 13.34 2.20
C ASP A 287 9.61 12.98 0.89
N LYS A 288 8.49 13.63 0.60
CA LYS A 288 7.67 13.34 -0.60
C LYS A 288 7.96 14.29 -1.76
N THR A 289 8.95 15.16 -1.65
CA THR A 289 9.24 16.20 -2.64
C THR A 289 9.46 15.63 -4.03
N ASP A 290 10.29 14.59 -4.16
CA ASP A 290 10.58 14.01 -5.47
C ASP A 290 9.35 13.31 -6.08
N ASP A 291 8.58 12.59 -5.27
CA ASP A 291 7.32 11.95 -5.69
C ASP A 291 6.32 13.00 -6.23
N LEU A 292 6.10 14.07 -5.45
CA LEU A 292 5.15 15.14 -5.79
C LEU A 292 5.62 15.96 -6.99
N GLN A 293 6.91 16.27 -7.10
CA GLN A 293 7.46 16.99 -8.26
C GLN A 293 7.39 16.16 -9.54
N TYR A 294 7.62 14.85 -9.45
CA TYR A 294 7.48 13.95 -10.60
C TYR A 294 6.04 13.87 -11.07
N ALA A 295 5.09 13.63 -10.15
CA ALA A 295 3.67 13.55 -10.47
C ALA A 295 3.16 14.85 -11.11
N PHE A 296 3.47 16.00 -10.50
CA PHE A 296 3.02 17.30 -11.00
C PHE A 296 3.65 17.69 -12.36
N PHE A 297 4.91 17.31 -12.60
CA PHE A 297 5.56 17.51 -13.89
C PHE A 297 4.89 16.70 -15.00
N ASN A 298 4.45 15.47 -14.72
CA ASN A 298 3.78 14.59 -15.68
C ASN A 298 2.24 14.75 -15.72
N GLY A 299 1.65 15.58 -14.85
CA GLY A 299 0.19 15.76 -14.78
C GLY A 299 -0.52 14.52 -14.24
N GLU A 300 0.13 13.83 -13.32
CA GLU A 300 -0.25 12.55 -12.73
C GLU A 300 -0.75 12.71 -11.30
N GLY A 301 -1.09 11.59 -10.67
CA GLY A 301 -1.57 11.54 -9.31
C GLY A 301 -0.50 11.00 -8.37
N TRP A 302 -0.82 11.08 -7.10
CA TRP A 302 0.02 10.61 -6.02
C TRP A 302 -0.77 9.68 -5.11
N GLU A 303 -0.18 8.52 -4.85
CA GLU A 303 -0.69 7.55 -3.90
C GLU A 303 -0.10 7.81 -2.52
N SER A 304 -0.92 8.32 -1.60
CA SER A 304 -0.50 8.50 -0.22
C SER A 304 -0.60 7.20 0.55
N TRP A 305 0.50 6.72 1.12
CA TRP A 305 0.49 5.52 1.96
C TRP A 305 1.14 5.81 3.31
N GLU A 306 0.32 6.16 4.30
CA GLU A 306 0.77 6.56 5.64
C GLU A 306 0.82 5.37 6.60
N ASN A 307 -0.22 4.52 6.60
CA ASN A 307 -0.22 3.28 7.37
C ASN A 307 0.31 2.14 6.51
N VAL A 308 1.62 1.91 6.54
CA VAL A 308 2.29 0.86 5.76
C VAL A 308 2.27 -0.43 6.57
N TRP A 309 1.21 -1.23 6.42
CA TRP A 309 1.07 -2.53 7.10
C TRP A 309 1.20 -2.46 8.63
N GLY A 310 0.61 -1.43 9.25
CA GLY A 310 0.68 -1.19 10.69
C GLY A 310 1.94 -0.43 11.14
N ILE A 311 2.70 0.13 10.19
CA ILE A 311 3.82 1.05 10.41
C ILE A 311 3.37 2.44 9.98
N TRP A 312 3.34 3.38 10.93
CA TRP A 312 2.96 4.76 10.62
C TRP A 312 4.13 5.54 10.02
N ASN A 313 4.10 5.74 8.70
CA ASN A 313 4.96 6.64 7.94
C ASN A 313 4.18 7.91 7.50
N GLY A 314 3.70 8.67 8.48
CA GLY A 314 2.85 9.84 8.25
C GLY A 314 3.50 10.95 7.43
N ILE A 315 2.67 11.68 6.69
CA ILE A 315 3.10 12.81 5.84
C ILE A 315 3.46 14.01 6.72
N THR A 316 4.59 14.66 6.43
CA THR A 316 5.04 15.84 7.17
C THR A 316 4.11 17.04 6.92
N PRO A 317 4.04 18.04 7.83
CA PRO A 317 3.26 19.26 7.59
C PRO A 317 3.62 19.98 6.30
N ARG A 318 4.90 19.99 5.91
CA ARG A 318 5.35 20.57 4.63
C ARG A 318 4.79 19.79 3.44
N ASP A 319 4.93 18.48 3.44
CA ASP A 319 4.50 17.65 2.32
C ASP A 319 2.97 17.63 2.20
N ALA A 320 2.25 17.66 3.32
CA ALA A 320 0.79 17.77 3.34
C ALA A 320 0.32 19.10 2.70
N GLU A 321 0.97 20.21 3.02
CA GLU A 321 0.68 21.50 2.40
C GLU A 321 1.08 21.52 0.90
N ALA A 322 2.19 20.89 0.52
CA ALA A 322 2.56 20.74 -0.89
C ALA A 322 1.49 19.95 -1.64
N THR A 323 1.09 18.78 -1.15
CA THR A 323 0.00 17.98 -1.71
C THR A 323 -1.29 18.79 -1.84
N HIS A 324 -1.67 19.57 -0.82
CA HIS A 324 -2.86 20.43 -0.86
C HIS A 324 -2.83 21.42 -2.02
N ARG A 325 -1.69 22.09 -2.22
CA ARG A 325 -1.49 23.07 -3.29
C ARG A 325 -1.55 22.43 -4.67
N LEU A 326 -0.86 21.29 -4.83
CA LEU A 326 -0.79 20.57 -6.10
C LEU A 326 -2.16 20.02 -6.50
N ALA A 327 -2.81 19.28 -5.60
CA ALA A 327 -4.14 18.72 -5.84
C ALA A 327 -5.17 19.81 -6.17
N THR A 328 -5.05 20.99 -5.54
CA THR A 328 -5.93 22.14 -5.84
C THR A 328 -5.73 22.64 -7.27
N ILE A 329 -4.47 22.76 -7.72
CA ILE A 329 -4.15 23.16 -9.10
C ILE A 329 -4.61 22.08 -10.08
N GLU A 330 -4.21 20.83 -9.87
CA GLU A 330 -4.49 19.71 -10.77
C GLU A 330 -5.99 19.54 -11.00
N ARG A 331 -6.81 19.56 -9.94
CA ARG A 331 -8.28 19.54 -10.06
C ARG A 331 -8.82 20.76 -10.80
N GLY A 332 -8.23 21.94 -10.59
CA GLY A 332 -8.63 23.18 -11.26
C GLY A 332 -8.29 23.24 -12.75
N VAL A 333 -7.27 22.48 -13.19
CA VAL A 333 -6.80 22.43 -14.58
C VAL A 333 -6.89 21.04 -15.21
N ALA A 334 -7.61 20.10 -14.60
CA ALA A 334 -7.69 18.70 -15.04
C ALA A 334 -7.98 18.51 -16.55
N PRO A 335 -8.86 19.31 -17.21
CA PRO A 335 -9.06 19.20 -18.65
C PRO A 335 -7.80 19.45 -19.50
N PHE A 336 -6.85 20.25 -19.00
CA PHE A 336 -5.58 20.49 -19.67
C PHE A 336 -4.62 19.30 -19.53
N LEU A 337 -4.62 18.62 -18.37
CA LEU A 337 -3.66 17.55 -18.06
C LEU A 337 -3.88 16.27 -18.88
N VAL A 338 -5.01 16.16 -19.59
CA VAL A 338 -5.28 15.08 -20.54
C VAL A 338 -5.04 15.48 -22.00
N SER A 339 -4.45 16.65 -22.24
CA SER A 339 -4.24 17.19 -23.58
C SER A 339 -3.43 16.23 -24.46
N PRO A 340 -3.92 15.86 -25.66
CA PRO A 340 -3.14 15.07 -26.61
C PRO A 340 -1.92 15.85 -27.16
N GLY A 341 -1.89 17.17 -26.95
CA GLY A 341 -0.80 18.06 -27.32
C GLY A 341 0.18 18.34 -26.19
N TRP A 342 0.23 17.50 -25.14
CA TRP A 342 1.22 17.62 -24.07
C TRP A 342 2.66 17.65 -24.62
N GLU A 343 3.44 18.61 -24.15
CA GLU A 343 4.85 18.77 -24.47
C GLU A 343 5.67 18.91 -23.17
N PRO A 344 6.34 17.84 -22.72
CA PRO A 344 7.25 17.92 -21.58
C PRO A 344 8.54 18.68 -21.94
N TYR A 345 9.19 19.24 -20.92
CA TYR A 345 10.41 20.05 -21.02
C TYR A 345 10.26 21.32 -21.87
N TYR A 346 9.12 21.99 -21.79
CA TYR A 346 8.99 23.28 -22.46
C TYR A 346 10.09 24.25 -21.96
N PRO A 347 10.84 24.93 -22.84
CA PRO A 347 12.09 25.60 -22.48
C PRO A 347 11.95 26.65 -21.36
N MET A 348 12.80 26.53 -20.35
CA MET A 348 12.92 27.47 -19.22
C MET A 348 14.24 28.24 -19.30
N ASN A 349 14.22 29.51 -18.88
CA ASN A 349 15.37 30.42 -18.87
C ASN A 349 16.32 30.15 -17.70
N ARG A 350 15.89 29.38 -16.68
CA ARG A 350 16.67 29.08 -15.47
C ARG A 350 17.05 27.60 -15.43
N TYR A 351 18.29 27.33 -15.01
CA TYR A 351 18.76 25.98 -14.73
C TYR A 351 17.96 25.34 -13.59
N GLY A 352 17.74 24.03 -13.66
CA GLY A 352 17.03 23.27 -12.62
C GLY A 352 15.54 23.57 -12.51
N VAL A 353 14.98 24.39 -13.41
CA VAL A 353 13.54 24.64 -13.52
C VAL A 353 13.02 23.93 -14.75
N PHE A 354 12.05 23.04 -14.57
CA PHE A 354 11.49 22.22 -15.64
C PHE A 354 9.99 22.46 -15.74
N SER A 355 9.47 22.44 -16.97
CA SER A 355 8.04 22.65 -17.19
C SER A 355 7.44 21.68 -18.21
N SER A 356 6.15 21.40 -18.06
CA SER A 356 5.32 20.67 -19.02
C SER A 356 4.24 21.59 -19.55
N ARG A 357 4.07 21.63 -20.87
CA ARG A 357 3.09 22.45 -21.57
C ARG A 357 1.86 21.64 -21.95
N TRP A 358 0.68 22.15 -21.60
CA TRP A 358 -0.62 21.51 -21.73
C TRP A 358 -1.58 22.41 -22.53
N PRO A 359 -1.66 22.29 -23.87
CA PRO A 359 -2.54 23.12 -24.69
C PRO A 359 -3.98 22.60 -24.71
N LEU A 360 -4.96 23.49 -24.65
CA LEU A 360 -6.38 23.15 -24.78
C LEU A 360 -7.16 24.30 -25.41
N GLU A 361 -7.75 24.08 -26.58
CA GLU A 361 -8.69 25.02 -27.23
C GLU A 361 -8.21 26.48 -27.30
N GLY A 362 -6.94 26.70 -27.68
CA GLY A 362 -6.35 28.05 -27.80
C GLY A 362 -5.90 28.68 -26.47
N GLN A 363 -6.03 27.94 -25.38
CA GLN A 363 -5.42 28.24 -24.08
C GLN A 363 -4.27 27.26 -23.82
N THR A 364 -3.42 27.56 -22.86
CA THR A 364 -2.32 26.66 -22.47
C THR A 364 -2.01 26.81 -21.00
N VAL A 365 -1.86 25.68 -20.31
CA VAL A 365 -1.33 25.63 -18.95
C VAL A 365 0.09 25.10 -18.99
N TRP A 366 0.98 25.64 -18.16
CA TRP A 366 2.28 25.04 -17.85
C TRP A 366 2.28 24.60 -16.41
N THR A 367 2.67 23.36 -16.13
CA THR A 367 3.08 22.92 -14.78
C THR A 367 4.60 23.02 -14.69
N ILE A 368 5.12 23.46 -13.55
CA ILE A 368 6.52 23.86 -13.39
C ILE A 368 7.05 23.37 -12.04
N VAL A 369 8.27 22.83 -12.02
CA VAL A 369 8.97 22.41 -10.80
C VAL A 369 10.35 23.06 -10.73
N ASN A 370 10.75 23.48 -9.51
CA ASN A 370 12.10 23.92 -9.22
C ASN A 370 12.85 22.80 -8.48
N ARG A 371 13.83 22.17 -9.14
CA ARG A 371 14.65 21.09 -8.59
C ARG A 371 15.93 21.59 -7.89
N ASN A 372 16.13 22.90 -7.84
CA ASN A 372 17.28 23.48 -7.16
C ASN A 372 17.09 23.50 -5.64
N GLU A 373 18.22 23.51 -4.93
CA GLU A 373 18.36 23.75 -3.48
C GLU A 373 18.26 25.25 -3.11
N TYR A 374 17.75 26.09 -4.02
CA TYR A 374 17.61 27.53 -3.83
C TYR A 374 16.42 28.10 -4.61
N ASP A 375 15.93 29.24 -4.12
CA ASP A 375 14.85 30.00 -4.75
C ASP A 375 15.30 30.58 -6.09
N VAL A 376 14.40 30.59 -7.07
CA VAL A 376 14.61 31.19 -8.39
C VAL A 376 13.66 32.36 -8.60
N ALA A 377 14.14 33.44 -9.25
CA ALA A 377 13.34 34.62 -9.52
C ALA A 377 13.71 35.31 -10.84
N GLY A 378 12.90 36.31 -11.23
CA GLY A 378 13.07 37.06 -12.46
C GLY A 378 12.53 36.30 -13.66
N ARG A 379 13.20 36.41 -14.81
CA ARG A 379 12.74 35.88 -16.10
C ARG A 379 12.82 34.35 -16.13
N GLN A 380 11.66 33.69 -16.24
CA GLN A 380 11.55 32.22 -16.16
C GLN A 380 11.25 31.56 -17.51
N MET A 381 10.37 32.13 -18.33
CA MET A 381 10.01 31.54 -19.63
C MET A 381 9.87 32.57 -20.74
N SER A 382 10.11 32.13 -21.98
CA SER A 382 10.03 32.96 -23.20
C SER A 382 9.10 32.31 -24.21
N LEU A 383 7.92 32.88 -24.41
CA LEU A 383 6.86 32.37 -25.26
C LEU A 383 6.80 33.12 -26.59
N PRO A 384 6.29 32.52 -27.69
CA PRO A 384 5.91 33.29 -28.86
C PRO A 384 4.92 34.39 -28.49
N PHE A 385 5.16 35.62 -28.95
CA PHE A 385 4.24 36.73 -28.71
C PHE A 385 2.97 36.56 -29.57
N GLU A 386 1.83 36.55 -28.92
CA GLU A 386 0.52 36.61 -29.56
C GLU A 386 -0.25 37.83 -29.06
N GLN A 387 -0.77 38.64 -30.00
CA GLN A 387 -1.56 39.81 -29.65
C GLN A 387 -2.83 39.41 -28.89
N GLY A 388 -3.07 40.07 -27.75
CA GLY A 388 -4.24 39.84 -26.90
C GLY A 388 -4.12 38.65 -25.94
N MET A 389 -2.97 37.97 -25.90
CA MET A 389 -2.70 36.93 -24.91
C MET A 389 -2.45 37.54 -23.53
N ARG A 390 -3.01 36.92 -22.50
CA ARG A 390 -2.82 37.26 -21.09
C ARG A 390 -2.29 36.05 -20.33
N TYR A 391 -1.54 36.32 -19.28
CA TYR A 391 -0.79 35.30 -18.55
C TYR A 391 -1.11 35.37 -17.06
N PHE A 392 -1.35 34.24 -16.43
CA PHE A 392 -1.75 34.15 -15.03
C PHE A 392 -0.89 33.13 -14.31
N ASP A 393 -0.29 33.53 -13.19
CA ASP A 393 0.33 32.63 -12.23
C ASP A 393 -0.80 32.00 -11.40
N LEU A 394 -1.13 30.76 -11.73
CA LEU A 394 -2.17 29.99 -11.06
C LEU A 394 -1.74 29.59 -9.64
N TYR A 395 -0.43 29.44 -9.38
CA TYR A 395 0.10 29.04 -8.07
C TYR A 395 -0.02 30.18 -7.05
N HIS A 396 0.30 31.41 -7.44
CA HIS A 396 0.15 32.59 -6.57
C HIS A 396 -1.19 33.33 -6.74
N GLY A 397 -2.00 32.93 -7.71
CA GLY A 397 -3.31 33.52 -7.98
C GLY A 397 -3.24 34.99 -8.42
N VAL A 398 -2.28 35.33 -9.29
CA VAL A 398 -2.04 36.69 -9.80
C VAL A 398 -1.90 36.73 -11.32
N GLU A 399 -2.22 37.86 -11.93
CA GLU A 399 -1.92 38.10 -13.35
C GLU A 399 -0.44 38.50 -13.52
N LEU A 400 0.21 37.92 -14.53
CA LEU A 400 1.58 38.23 -14.92
C LEU A 400 1.60 39.26 -16.04
N THR A 401 2.47 40.25 -15.91
CA THR A 401 2.74 41.20 -17.00
C THR A 401 3.92 40.68 -17.82
N ALA A 402 3.69 40.37 -19.09
CA ALA A 402 4.74 39.92 -19.99
C ALA A 402 5.63 41.09 -20.46
N GLU A 403 6.94 40.88 -20.47
CA GLU A 403 7.88 41.76 -21.16
C GLU A 403 7.92 41.38 -22.64
N HIS A 404 8.00 42.37 -23.54
CA HIS A 404 8.04 42.13 -24.98
C HIS A 404 9.47 42.26 -25.52
N GLU A 405 9.97 41.20 -26.14
CA GLU A 405 11.29 41.17 -26.78
C GLU A 405 11.18 40.60 -28.20
N GLY A 406 11.09 41.51 -29.18
CA GLY A 406 10.90 41.15 -30.58
C GLY A 406 9.62 40.33 -30.77
N ALA A 407 9.76 39.07 -31.18
CA ALA A 407 8.65 38.14 -31.38
C ALA A 407 8.33 37.28 -30.15
N ARG A 408 8.86 37.62 -28.96
CA ARG A 408 8.68 36.85 -27.72
C ARG A 408 7.97 37.65 -26.63
N ALA A 409 7.16 36.96 -25.85
CA ALA A 409 6.63 37.40 -24.56
C ALA A 409 7.43 36.69 -23.46
N VAL A 410 8.05 37.45 -22.56
CA VAL A 410 8.88 36.90 -21.48
C VAL A 410 8.14 37.06 -20.16
N LEU A 411 7.97 35.96 -19.45
CA LEU A 411 7.30 35.94 -18.16
C LEU A 411 8.32 35.87 -17.03
N SER A 412 8.12 36.73 -16.03
CA SER A 412 8.94 36.80 -14.82
C SER A 412 8.10 36.43 -13.60
N PHE A 413 8.57 35.46 -12.82
CA PHE A 413 7.95 35.04 -11.56
C PHE A 413 8.98 34.35 -10.65
N ALA A 414 8.65 34.26 -9.37
CA ALA A 414 9.47 33.60 -8.36
C ALA A 414 8.99 32.17 -8.10
N MET A 415 9.90 31.28 -7.75
CA MET A 415 9.59 29.94 -7.27
C MET A 415 10.53 29.61 -6.11
N GLU A 416 9.97 29.01 -5.08
CA GLU A 416 10.71 28.52 -3.92
C GLU A 416 11.64 27.35 -4.28
N THR A 417 12.69 27.14 -3.50
CA THR A 417 13.49 25.89 -3.53
C THR A 417 12.58 24.68 -3.38
N HIS A 418 12.86 23.62 -4.16
CA HIS A 418 11.98 22.44 -4.24
C HIS A 418 10.50 22.77 -4.48
N GLY A 419 10.23 23.93 -5.08
CA GLY A 419 8.90 24.50 -5.21
C GLY A 419 8.21 24.13 -6.51
N TYR A 420 7.02 24.67 -6.66
CA TYR A 420 6.08 24.38 -7.74
C TYR A 420 5.56 25.67 -8.35
N GLY A 421 5.07 25.59 -9.59
CA GLY A 421 4.49 26.72 -10.29
C GLY A 421 3.50 26.27 -11.35
N ALA A 422 2.53 27.11 -11.66
CA ALA A 422 1.60 26.87 -12.76
C ALA A 422 1.23 28.19 -13.44
N VAL A 423 1.28 28.20 -14.78
CA VAL A 423 0.97 29.40 -15.58
C VAL A 423 -0.14 29.08 -16.57
N LEU A 424 -1.15 29.95 -16.69
CA LEU A 424 -2.15 29.91 -17.77
C LEU A 424 -1.87 31.03 -18.78
N ALA A 425 -1.88 30.70 -20.07
CA ALA A 425 -2.02 31.65 -21.16
C ALA A 425 -3.42 31.52 -21.78
N THR A 426 -4.13 32.64 -21.94
CA THR A 426 -5.46 32.68 -22.55
C THR A 426 -5.73 34.00 -23.27
N LYS A 427 -6.60 33.98 -24.28
CA LYS A 427 -7.08 35.18 -24.95
C LYS A 427 -8.25 35.76 -24.15
N GLY A 428 -8.05 36.91 -23.54
CA GLY A 428 -9.07 37.60 -22.76
C GLY A 428 -9.08 37.20 -21.28
N ASP A 429 -10.24 37.25 -20.65
CA ASP A 429 -10.39 36.92 -19.23
C ASP A 429 -10.39 35.41 -18.98
N PRO A 430 -9.78 34.93 -17.88
CA PRO A 430 -9.88 33.53 -17.49
C PRO A 430 -11.33 33.14 -17.22
N SER A 431 -11.66 31.85 -17.32
CA SER A 431 -13.00 31.35 -16.97
C SER A 431 -13.30 31.54 -15.47
N ASP A 432 -14.59 31.46 -15.08
CA ASP A 432 -14.97 31.52 -13.66
C ASP A 432 -14.30 30.42 -12.83
N ALA A 433 -14.13 29.22 -13.39
CA ALA A 433 -13.43 28.12 -12.73
C ALA A 433 -11.97 28.47 -12.44
N ILE A 434 -11.26 29.07 -13.39
CA ILE A 434 -9.88 29.51 -13.20
C ILE A 434 -9.80 30.69 -12.22
N ARG A 435 -10.72 31.66 -12.28
CA ARG A 435 -10.78 32.75 -11.29
C ARG A 435 -10.98 32.21 -9.88
N HIS A 436 -11.86 31.21 -9.73
CA HIS A 436 -12.09 30.55 -8.45
C HIS A 436 -10.84 29.81 -7.96
N LEU A 437 -10.16 29.06 -8.84
CA LEU A 437 -8.87 28.42 -8.55
C LEU A 437 -7.86 29.45 -8.03
N MET A 438 -7.62 30.53 -8.77
CA MET A 438 -6.68 31.58 -8.37
C MET A 438 -7.05 32.20 -7.02
N SER A 439 -8.34 32.39 -6.75
CA SER A 439 -8.82 32.93 -5.47
C SER A 439 -8.55 31.99 -4.28
N LYS A 440 -8.56 30.67 -4.50
CA LYS A 440 -8.18 29.66 -3.50
C LYS A 440 -6.67 29.57 -3.30
N MET A 441 -5.92 29.59 -4.40
CA MET A 441 -4.46 29.44 -4.36
C MET A 441 -3.77 30.62 -3.67
N LYS A 442 -4.21 31.85 -3.95
CA LYS A 442 -3.60 33.06 -3.41
C LYS A 442 -3.41 33.07 -1.88
N PRO A 443 -4.41 32.76 -1.04
CA PRO A 443 -4.19 32.66 0.41
C PRO A 443 -3.38 31.41 0.81
N MET A 444 -3.50 30.30 0.08
CA MET A 444 -2.79 29.04 0.36
C MET A 444 -1.27 29.19 0.18
N THR A 445 -0.83 29.93 -0.84
CA THR A 445 0.58 30.20 -1.13
C THR A 445 1.10 31.50 -0.50
N GLY A 446 0.34 32.09 0.42
CA GLY A 446 0.78 33.28 1.17
C GLY A 446 1.92 33.01 2.15
N ALA A 447 2.10 31.75 2.58
CA ALA A 447 3.22 31.28 3.37
C ALA A 447 4.12 30.34 2.54
N ALA A 448 5.44 30.52 2.63
CA ALA A 448 6.40 29.64 1.97
C ALA A 448 6.33 28.22 2.54
N LEU A 449 6.54 27.19 1.70
CA LEU A 449 6.58 25.78 2.13
C LEU A 449 7.65 25.55 3.20
N SER A 450 8.76 26.30 3.15
CA SER A 450 9.83 26.25 4.15
C SER A 450 9.40 26.67 5.56
N THR A 451 8.23 27.31 5.73
CA THR A 451 7.68 27.63 7.04
C THR A 451 6.98 26.46 7.72
N PHE A 452 6.67 25.40 6.97
CA PHE A 452 6.08 24.17 7.47
C PHE A 452 7.18 23.18 7.84
N SER A 453 6.95 22.38 8.87
CA SER A 453 7.93 21.39 9.32
C SER A 453 8.12 20.29 8.27
N HIS A 454 9.38 19.99 7.96
CA HIS A 454 9.80 18.82 7.17
C HIS A 454 10.25 17.65 8.08
N GLU A 455 10.10 17.79 9.40
CA GLU A 455 10.56 16.78 10.36
C GLU A 455 9.56 15.62 10.45
N TRP A 456 10.00 14.44 10.03
CA TRP A 456 9.27 13.18 10.25
C TRP A 456 9.45 12.67 11.68
N LYS A 457 8.39 12.09 12.27
CA LYS A 457 8.38 11.54 13.63
C LYS A 457 7.75 10.16 13.66
N SER A 458 8.40 9.24 14.37
CA SER A 458 7.81 7.94 14.70
C SER A 458 6.65 8.12 15.67
N LEU A 459 5.58 7.35 15.47
CA LEU A 459 4.41 7.36 16.34
C LEU A 459 4.63 6.39 17.51
N PRO A 460 4.64 6.87 18.77
CA PRO A 460 4.81 5.99 19.92
C PRO A 460 3.63 5.04 20.08
N GLN A 461 3.93 3.81 20.50
CA GLN A 461 2.92 2.80 20.82
C GLN A 461 2.84 2.54 22.32
N GLN A 462 1.65 2.15 22.77
CA GLN A 462 1.38 1.79 24.15
C GLN A 462 0.99 0.31 24.24
N LEU A 463 1.67 -0.41 25.14
CA LEU A 463 1.23 -1.73 25.61
C LEU A 463 -0.03 -1.59 26.48
N ILE A 464 -1.10 -2.27 26.11
CA ILE A 464 -2.30 -2.39 26.94
C ILE A 464 -2.02 -3.28 28.14
N GLU A 465 -2.31 -2.75 29.34
CA GLU A 465 -2.03 -3.44 30.59
C GLU A 465 -2.84 -4.75 30.72
N ILE A 466 -2.15 -5.84 31.02
CA ILE A 466 -2.75 -7.09 31.48
C ILE A 466 -2.74 -7.11 33.00
N ALA A 467 -3.88 -6.79 33.61
CA ALA A 467 -3.98 -6.71 35.08
C ALA A 467 -3.64 -8.05 35.75
N PRO A 468 -2.87 -8.05 36.85
CA PRO A 468 -2.53 -9.26 37.58
C PRO A 468 -3.77 -9.89 38.22
N THR A 469 -3.79 -11.23 38.27
CA THR A 469 -4.81 -11.99 39.00
C THR A 469 -4.48 -12.07 40.50
N GLN A 470 -5.45 -12.53 41.28
CA GLN A 470 -5.19 -12.86 42.68
C GLN A 470 -4.20 -14.05 42.76
N PRO A 471 -3.17 -13.99 43.62
CA PRO A 471 -2.22 -15.08 43.77
C PRO A 471 -2.92 -16.39 44.19
N ALA A 472 -2.66 -17.47 43.46
CA ALA A 472 -3.16 -18.79 43.81
C ALA A 472 -2.38 -19.38 45.00
N ALA A 473 -3.10 -19.97 45.97
CA ALA A 473 -2.51 -20.58 47.16
C ALA A 473 -1.81 -21.93 46.87
N SER A 474 -2.27 -22.63 45.83
CA SER A 474 -1.72 -23.89 45.31
C SER A 474 -1.74 -23.88 43.79
N THR A 475 -1.09 -24.85 43.15
CA THR A 475 -1.17 -25.02 41.69
C THR A 475 -2.63 -25.22 41.26
N PRO A 476 -3.20 -24.33 40.44
CA PRO A 476 -4.55 -24.52 39.89
C PRO A 476 -4.62 -25.78 39.03
N GLU A 477 -5.80 -26.40 38.97
CA GLU A 477 -6.03 -27.56 38.11
C GLU A 477 -5.73 -27.21 36.64
N GLY A 478 -5.01 -28.08 35.94
CA GLY A 478 -4.63 -27.88 34.53
C GLY A 478 -3.46 -26.90 34.30
N MET A 479 -2.93 -26.26 35.34
CA MET A 479 -1.81 -25.31 35.24
C MET A 479 -0.48 -25.89 35.70
N VAL A 480 0.60 -25.31 35.16
CA VAL A 480 2.00 -25.57 35.52
C VAL A 480 2.55 -24.40 36.31
N LYS A 481 3.29 -24.68 37.39
CA LYS A 481 4.02 -23.64 38.13
C LYS A 481 5.31 -23.29 37.42
N ILE A 482 5.46 -22.03 37.03
CA ILE A 482 6.69 -21.47 36.51
C ILE A 482 7.43 -20.80 37.67
N PRO A 483 8.67 -21.21 38.00
CA PRO A 483 9.34 -20.77 39.23
C PRO A 483 9.78 -19.30 39.21
N GLY A 484 9.75 -18.64 38.05
CA GLY A 484 10.36 -17.32 37.86
C GLY A 484 11.89 -17.38 37.87
N GLY A 485 12.54 -16.26 37.62
CA GLY A 485 14.00 -16.20 37.53
C GLY A 485 14.53 -14.96 36.84
N LYS A 486 15.86 -14.81 36.83
CA LYS A 486 16.52 -13.84 35.97
C LYS A 486 16.40 -14.32 34.53
N PHE A 487 15.99 -13.43 33.65
CA PHE A 487 15.75 -13.74 32.25
C PHE A 487 16.23 -12.59 31.38
N VAL A 488 16.73 -12.91 30.19
CA VAL A 488 16.99 -11.92 29.15
C VAL A 488 15.92 -12.14 28.10
N PHE A 489 14.91 -11.28 28.10
CA PHE A 489 13.88 -11.28 27.09
C PHE A 489 14.51 -10.81 25.77
N LYS A 490 14.48 -11.67 24.75
CA LYS A 490 14.99 -11.37 23.40
C LYS A 490 13.96 -11.80 22.39
N VAL A 491 13.51 -10.88 21.56
CA VAL A 491 12.52 -11.18 20.53
C VAL A 491 12.66 -10.30 19.30
N GLU A 492 12.30 -10.85 18.15
CA GLU A 492 12.10 -10.14 16.89
C GLU A 492 10.68 -10.40 16.31
N GLY A 493 10.08 -9.37 15.72
CA GLY A 493 8.90 -9.53 14.87
C GLY A 493 9.24 -10.11 13.49
N ILE A 494 8.44 -11.07 13.01
CA ILE A 494 8.69 -11.79 11.74
C ILE A 494 7.99 -11.17 10.52
N GLU A 495 7.70 -9.88 10.54
CA GLU A 495 6.97 -9.22 9.45
C GLU A 495 7.76 -9.34 8.13
N ILE A 496 7.07 -9.64 7.02
CA ILE A 496 7.72 -9.86 5.70
C ILE A 496 8.32 -8.56 5.17
N GLU A 497 7.72 -7.44 5.55
CA GLU A 497 8.02 -6.11 5.04
C GLU A 497 8.41 -5.15 6.16
N GLY A 498 9.06 -4.05 5.78
CA GLY A 498 9.71 -3.15 6.71
C GLY A 498 11.13 -3.61 7.03
N SER A 499 12.06 -2.67 6.97
CA SER A 499 13.44 -2.81 7.43
C SER A 499 13.52 -2.68 8.96
N ASN A 500 14.71 -2.89 9.51
CA ASN A 500 15.00 -2.60 10.92
C ASN A 500 15.13 -1.08 11.19
N ASP A 501 14.21 -0.30 10.66
CA ASP A 501 14.13 1.14 10.84
C ASP A 501 13.27 1.50 12.05
N VAL A 502 13.49 2.71 12.58
CA VAL A 502 12.63 3.28 13.61
C VAL A 502 11.19 3.40 13.08
N GLY A 503 10.23 2.89 13.86
CA GLY A 503 8.80 2.87 13.50
C GLY A 503 8.26 1.48 13.15
N THR A 504 9.12 0.48 12.94
CA THR A 504 8.73 -0.87 12.56
C THR A 504 8.38 -1.74 13.77
N ASP A 505 7.35 -2.59 13.68
CA ASP A 505 6.90 -3.52 14.72
C ASP A 505 6.25 -2.88 15.96
N VAL A 506 6.76 -3.11 17.18
CA VAL A 506 6.15 -2.65 18.45
C VAL A 506 7.10 -1.86 19.34
N GLN A 507 6.55 -1.20 20.37
CA GLN A 507 7.32 -0.47 21.39
C GLN A 507 7.01 -1.00 22.79
N TYR A 508 7.99 -1.59 23.45
CA TYR A 508 7.83 -2.01 24.84
C TYR A 508 7.94 -0.83 25.81
N PRO A 509 7.37 -0.92 27.03
CA PRO A 509 7.37 0.18 28.00
C PRO A 509 8.76 0.70 28.43
N TRP A 510 9.80 -0.10 28.26
CA TRP A 510 11.19 0.28 28.57
C TRP A 510 11.94 0.88 27.38
N GLU A 511 11.26 1.12 26.26
CA GLU A 511 11.84 1.60 25.01
C GLU A 511 11.35 3.01 24.69
N ASP A 512 12.20 3.76 23.99
CA ASP A 512 11.91 5.13 23.55
C ASP A 512 11.20 5.19 22.19
N THR A 513 11.29 4.12 21.40
CA THR A 513 10.87 4.07 20.01
C THR A 513 10.40 2.67 19.62
N VAL A 514 9.48 2.62 18.65
CA VAL A 514 9.02 1.41 17.97
C VAL A 514 10.17 0.83 17.12
N ARG A 515 10.45 -0.47 17.25
CA ARG A 515 11.52 -1.19 16.52
C ARG A 515 11.21 -2.69 16.46
N ARG A 516 11.83 -3.40 15.51
CA ARG A 516 11.63 -4.85 15.32
C ARG A 516 12.35 -5.75 16.32
N PHE A 517 13.50 -5.32 16.84
CA PHE A 517 14.36 -6.16 17.68
C PHE A 517 14.40 -5.65 19.11
N HIS A 518 14.20 -6.54 20.06
CA HIS A 518 14.07 -6.21 21.47
C HIS A 518 14.98 -7.07 22.33
N GLU A 519 15.65 -6.43 23.28
CA GLU A 519 16.43 -7.11 24.32
C GLU A 519 16.24 -6.39 25.67
N HIS A 520 15.81 -7.14 26.69
CA HIS A 520 15.62 -6.59 28.03
C HIS A 520 15.94 -7.61 29.14
N PRO A 521 16.97 -7.37 29.97
CA PRO A 521 17.19 -8.14 31.18
C PRO A 521 16.11 -7.84 32.22
N MET A 522 15.43 -8.87 32.71
CA MET A 522 14.33 -8.71 33.66
C MET A 522 14.28 -9.83 34.72
N GLN A 523 13.57 -9.54 35.81
CA GLN A 523 13.26 -10.53 36.85
C GLN A 523 11.82 -11.00 36.68
N ILE A 524 11.65 -12.22 36.20
CA ILE A 524 10.33 -12.87 36.09
C ILE A 524 9.91 -13.35 37.48
N LYS A 525 8.71 -12.95 37.91
CA LYS A 525 8.09 -13.46 39.15
C LYS A 525 7.54 -14.87 38.91
N PRO A 526 7.42 -15.73 39.94
CA PRO A 526 6.74 -17.00 39.78
C PRO A 526 5.27 -16.79 39.36
N PHE A 527 4.78 -17.62 38.45
CA PHE A 527 3.39 -17.57 37.98
C PHE A 527 2.90 -18.97 37.61
N PHE A 528 1.62 -19.09 37.27
CA PHE A 528 1.02 -20.30 36.74
C PHE A 528 0.56 -20.05 35.30
N ILE A 529 0.76 -21.04 34.43
CA ILE A 529 0.32 -20.99 33.04
C ILE A 529 -0.40 -22.31 32.70
N ASP A 530 -1.42 -22.25 31.85
CA ASP A 530 -2.13 -23.46 31.43
C ASP A 530 -1.16 -24.42 30.72
N LYS A 531 -1.24 -25.70 31.08
CA LYS A 531 -0.38 -26.74 30.50
C LYS A 531 -0.61 -26.85 28.99
N TYR A 532 -1.84 -26.68 28.55
CA TYR A 532 -2.30 -26.80 27.17
C TYR A 532 -3.00 -25.50 26.74
N PRO A 533 -3.07 -25.18 25.43
CA PRO A 533 -4.01 -24.18 24.94
C PRO A 533 -5.44 -24.50 25.38
N VAL A 534 -6.28 -23.48 25.57
CA VAL A 534 -7.68 -23.67 25.99
C VAL A 534 -8.41 -24.53 24.96
N THR A 535 -9.04 -25.60 25.44
CA THR A 535 -9.75 -26.57 24.59
C THR A 535 -11.18 -26.15 24.29
N ASN A 536 -11.77 -26.72 23.23
CA ASN A 536 -13.20 -26.53 22.95
C ASN A 536 -14.10 -26.97 24.11
N LEU A 537 -13.76 -28.03 24.83
CA LEU A 537 -14.52 -28.47 26.01
C LEU A 537 -14.49 -27.44 27.14
N GLU A 538 -13.33 -26.84 27.40
CA GLU A 538 -13.20 -25.79 28.43
C GLU A 538 -13.95 -24.53 28.03
N PHE A 539 -13.81 -24.09 26.77
CA PHE A 539 -14.56 -22.95 26.26
C PHE A 539 -16.06 -23.21 26.27
N LYS A 540 -16.52 -24.43 25.99
CA LYS A 540 -17.94 -24.81 26.11
C LYS A 540 -18.47 -24.66 27.53
N LYS A 541 -17.68 -25.02 28.55
CA LYS A 541 -18.05 -24.79 29.97
C LYS A 541 -18.24 -23.30 30.25
N PHE A 542 -17.38 -22.44 29.72
CA PHE A 542 -17.52 -20.99 29.80
C PHE A 542 -18.82 -20.51 29.16
N ILE A 543 -19.10 -20.91 27.91
CA ILE A 543 -20.32 -20.54 27.19
C ILE A 543 -21.58 -21.01 27.94
N ASP A 544 -21.59 -22.25 28.43
CA ASP A 544 -22.73 -22.81 29.16
C ASP A 544 -22.99 -22.11 30.50
N ALA A 545 -21.92 -21.76 31.22
CA ALA A 545 -22.00 -21.12 32.53
C ALA A 545 -22.41 -19.64 32.44
N THR A 546 -21.94 -18.93 31.41
CA THR A 546 -22.08 -17.46 31.33
C THR A 546 -23.11 -17.00 30.33
N ARG A 547 -23.50 -17.87 29.37
CA ARG A 547 -24.27 -17.49 28.17
C ARG A 547 -23.58 -16.37 27.38
N TYR A 548 -22.25 -16.35 27.39
CA TYR A 548 -21.46 -15.35 26.67
C TYR A 548 -21.79 -15.37 25.17
N HIS A 549 -21.99 -14.17 24.62
CA HIS A 549 -22.15 -13.92 23.21
C HIS A 549 -21.54 -12.54 22.90
N PRO A 550 -20.57 -12.44 21.98
CA PRO A 550 -19.93 -11.17 21.65
C PRO A 550 -20.91 -10.25 20.91
N LYS A 551 -20.69 -8.93 20.98
CA LYS A 551 -21.51 -7.93 20.28
C LYS A 551 -21.40 -8.08 18.75
N ASP A 552 -20.19 -8.34 18.29
CA ASP A 552 -19.88 -8.68 16.91
C ASP A 552 -19.60 -10.19 16.88
N ASP A 553 -20.55 -10.96 16.36
CA ASP A 553 -20.56 -12.42 16.36
C ASP A 553 -20.17 -13.03 15.01
N LEU A 554 -19.85 -12.21 14.00
CA LEU A 554 -19.37 -12.71 12.72
C LEU A 554 -18.08 -13.50 12.92
N ASN A 555 -18.01 -14.68 12.31
CA ASN A 555 -16.94 -15.67 12.49
C ASN A 555 -16.73 -16.17 13.93
N PHE A 556 -17.56 -15.83 14.92
CA PHE A 556 -17.41 -16.33 16.29
C PHE A 556 -17.64 -17.84 16.36
N LEU A 557 -16.63 -18.59 16.79
CA LEU A 557 -16.66 -20.05 16.86
C LEU A 557 -17.12 -20.68 15.53
N LYS A 558 -16.59 -20.20 14.40
CA LYS A 558 -17.07 -20.55 13.05
C LYS A 558 -17.16 -22.04 12.76
N ASP A 559 -16.30 -22.86 13.37
CA ASP A 559 -16.30 -24.32 13.21
C ASP A 559 -17.36 -25.03 14.09
N TRP A 560 -17.97 -24.32 15.03
CA TRP A 560 -19.02 -24.86 15.90
C TRP A 560 -20.36 -24.85 15.17
N ASN A 561 -21.16 -25.88 15.44
CA ASN A 561 -22.49 -26.03 14.86
C ASN A 561 -23.52 -26.14 15.99
N ASN A 562 -24.62 -25.39 15.88
CA ASN A 562 -25.71 -25.38 16.87
C ASN A 562 -25.21 -25.15 18.32
N GLY A 563 -24.23 -24.26 18.49
CA GLY A 563 -23.69 -23.89 19.80
C GLY A 563 -22.76 -24.91 20.43
N THR A 564 -22.24 -25.88 19.67
CA THR A 564 -21.24 -26.85 20.16
C THR A 564 -20.15 -27.13 19.13
N TYR A 565 -18.98 -27.53 19.60
CA TYR A 565 -17.86 -27.95 18.77
C TYR A 565 -18.16 -29.27 18.01
N PRO A 566 -17.47 -29.55 16.89
CA PRO A 566 -17.61 -30.81 16.16
C PRO A 566 -17.31 -32.05 17.02
N ALA A 567 -17.97 -33.17 16.76
CA ALA A 567 -17.73 -34.41 17.51
C ALA A 567 -16.25 -34.83 17.42
N GLY A 568 -15.63 -35.18 18.56
CA GLY A 568 -14.21 -35.53 18.64
C GLY A 568 -13.25 -34.34 18.75
N TRP A 569 -13.76 -33.10 18.88
CA TRP A 569 -12.95 -31.89 19.04
C TRP A 569 -12.82 -31.43 20.50
N GLU A 570 -13.27 -32.23 21.47
CA GLU A 570 -13.28 -31.89 22.89
C GLU A 570 -11.91 -31.40 23.39
N GLN A 571 -10.85 -32.07 22.94
CA GLN A 571 -9.45 -31.85 23.36
C GLN A 571 -8.64 -31.06 22.34
N LYS A 572 -9.28 -30.51 21.30
CA LYS A 572 -8.62 -29.61 20.35
C LYS A 572 -8.66 -28.18 20.90
N PRO A 573 -7.64 -27.35 20.63
CA PRO A 573 -7.69 -25.92 20.94
C PRO A 573 -8.95 -25.27 20.37
N VAL A 574 -9.54 -24.35 21.12
CA VAL A 574 -10.59 -23.47 20.58
C VAL A 574 -9.96 -22.43 19.66
N THR A 575 -10.59 -22.22 18.50
CA THR A 575 -10.18 -21.23 17.49
C THR A 575 -11.39 -20.36 17.10
N TRP A 576 -11.22 -19.42 16.16
CA TRP A 576 -12.26 -18.48 15.76
C TRP A 576 -12.79 -17.63 16.93
N ILE A 577 -11.86 -17.19 17.77
CA ILE A 577 -12.08 -16.34 18.95
C ILE A 577 -11.17 -15.11 18.86
N SER A 578 -11.69 -13.95 19.25
CA SER A 578 -10.92 -12.70 19.25
C SER A 578 -10.10 -12.57 20.54
N LEU A 579 -9.25 -11.54 20.61
CA LEU A 579 -8.55 -11.19 21.84
C LEU A 579 -9.54 -10.86 22.98
N GLU A 580 -10.66 -10.21 22.67
CA GLU A 580 -11.73 -9.89 23.62
C GLU A 580 -12.42 -11.15 24.13
N ASP A 581 -12.69 -12.12 23.26
CA ASP A 581 -13.27 -13.41 23.63
C ASP A 581 -12.32 -14.18 24.59
N SER A 582 -11.02 -14.15 24.28
CA SER A 582 -9.96 -14.76 25.10
C SER A 582 -9.90 -14.12 26.50
N ARG A 583 -9.96 -12.79 26.58
CA ARG A 583 -9.99 -12.04 27.85
C ARG A 583 -11.25 -12.32 28.65
N ALA A 584 -12.40 -12.43 28.00
CA ALA A 584 -13.67 -12.75 28.66
C ALA A 584 -13.62 -14.15 29.30
N PHE A 585 -13.10 -15.15 28.57
CA PHE A 585 -12.87 -16.48 29.11
C PHE A 585 -11.88 -16.45 30.28
N ALA A 586 -10.72 -15.82 30.10
CA ALA A 586 -9.67 -15.78 31.13
C ALA A 586 -10.21 -15.16 32.42
N LYS A 587 -10.96 -14.06 32.32
CA LYS A 587 -11.62 -13.42 33.46
C LYS A 587 -12.61 -14.36 34.16
N TRP A 588 -13.45 -15.06 33.42
CA TRP A 588 -14.38 -16.05 33.99
C TRP A 588 -13.66 -17.19 34.72
N ALA A 589 -12.55 -17.65 34.16
CA ALA A 589 -11.72 -18.70 34.73
C ALA A 589 -10.87 -18.22 35.93
N GLY A 590 -10.92 -16.93 36.30
CA GLY A 590 -10.05 -16.35 37.33
C GLY A 590 -8.58 -16.23 36.91
N LYS A 591 -8.33 -16.22 35.61
CA LYS A 591 -7.02 -16.18 34.94
C LYS A 591 -6.83 -14.83 34.22
N ARG A 592 -5.71 -14.69 33.52
CA ARG A 592 -5.39 -13.63 32.56
C ARG A 592 -4.56 -14.23 31.43
N LEU A 593 -4.49 -13.54 30.29
CA LEU A 593 -3.53 -13.87 29.24
C LEU A 593 -2.09 -13.64 29.74
N PRO A 594 -1.11 -14.41 29.23
CA PRO A 594 0.29 -14.15 29.53
C PRO A 594 0.77 -12.89 28.81
N HIS A 595 1.69 -12.16 29.42
CA HIS A 595 2.55 -11.27 28.66
C HIS A 595 3.48 -12.10 27.77
N GLU A 596 3.96 -11.53 26.68
CA GLU A 596 4.86 -12.19 25.74
C GLU A 596 6.13 -12.70 26.41
N TRP A 597 6.72 -11.93 27.32
CA TRP A 597 7.91 -12.36 28.06
C TRP A 597 7.62 -13.51 29.04
N GLU A 598 6.39 -13.64 29.54
CA GLU A 598 5.97 -14.78 30.36
C GLU A 598 5.80 -16.03 29.49
N TRP A 599 5.22 -15.86 28.31
CA TRP A 599 5.08 -16.92 27.31
C TRP A 599 6.46 -17.44 26.88
N GLN A 600 7.38 -16.54 26.50
CA GLN A 600 8.74 -16.91 26.10
C GLN A 600 9.46 -17.60 27.24
N PHE A 601 9.38 -17.08 28.46
CA PHE A 601 10.01 -17.72 29.61
C PHE A 601 9.46 -19.13 29.84
N ALA A 602 8.15 -19.34 29.73
CA ALA A 602 7.51 -20.65 29.87
C ALA A 602 7.94 -21.64 28.77
N ALA A 603 8.24 -21.16 27.56
CA ALA A 603 8.71 -21.96 26.43
C ALA A 603 10.21 -22.28 26.52
N GLN A 604 11.02 -21.28 26.86
CA GLN A 604 12.48 -21.29 26.70
C GLN A 604 13.23 -21.63 27.99
N GLY A 605 12.70 -21.26 29.16
CA GLY A 605 13.49 -21.22 30.39
C GLY A 605 14.56 -20.14 30.34
N THR A 606 15.78 -20.46 30.82
CA THR A 606 16.87 -19.48 30.97
C THR A 606 18.10 -19.75 30.08
N ASP A 607 18.07 -20.79 29.25
CA ASP A 607 19.24 -21.23 28.48
C ASP A 607 19.31 -20.68 27.05
N GLY A 608 18.28 -19.95 26.61
CA GLY A 608 18.27 -19.32 25.28
C GLY A 608 17.93 -20.27 24.14
N ARG A 609 17.36 -21.45 24.41
CA ARG A 609 17.00 -22.44 23.39
C ARG A 609 16.08 -21.90 22.29
N ALA A 610 16.34 -22.30 21.05
CA ALA A 610 15.54 -21.85 19.90
C ALA A 610 14.08 -22.35 19.94
N TYR A 611 13.84 -23.59 20.38
CA TYR A 611 12.52 -24.21 20.48
C TYR A 611 12.28 -24.72 21.90
N PRO A 612 11.03 -24.98 22.34
CA PRO A 612 10.76 -25.48 23.68
C PRO A 612 11.57 -26.73 24.08
N TRP A 613 11.79 -27.62 23.11
CA TRP A 613 12.52 -28.88 23.28
C TRP A 613 14.04 -28.79 23.06
N GLY A 614 14.58 -27.65 22.62
CA GLY A 614 16.02 -27.46 22.39
C GLY A 614 16.33 -26.62 21.14
N ASP A 615 17.55 -26.75 20.61
CA ASP A 615 18.03 -25.91 19.49
C ASP A 615 17.83 -26.52 18.10
N VAL A 616 17.43 -27.79 18.03
CA VAL A 616 17.24 -28.52 16.78
C VAL A 616 15.74 -28.76 16.55
N TRP A 617 15.26 -28.39 15.37
CA TRP A 617 13.87 -28.62 14.97
C TRP A 617 13.52 -30.11 15.01
N ASP A 618 12.39 -30.45 15.65
CA ASP A 618 11.87 -31.81 15.70
C ASP A 618 10.45 -31.86 15.11
N VAL A 619 10.30 -32.55 13.99
CA VAL A 619 9.00 -32.70 13.30
C VAL A 619 7.98 -33.52 14.09
N LYS A 620 8.40 -34.25 15.13
CA LYS A 620 7.50 -35.02 16.02
C LYS A 620 6.98 -34.19 17.18
N ALA A 621 7.57 -33.01 17.42
CA ALA A 621 7.22 -32.13 18.53
C ALA A 621 6.04 -31.21 18.20
N VAL A 622 5.59 -31.19 16.94
CA VAL A 622 4.53 -30.29 16.44
C VAL A 622 3.59 -31.04 15.47
N PRO A 623 2.37 -30.54 15.24
CA PRO A 623 1.52 -31.04 14.18
C PRO A 623 2.19 -31.01 12.80
N MET A 624 1.85 -31.96 11.94
CA MET A 624 2.26 -31.90 10.54
C MET A 624 1.65 -30.66 9.88
N PRO A 625 2.44 -29.81 9.19
CA PRO A 625 1.90 -28.63 8.53
C PRO A 625 0.82 -28.98 7.51
N ASP A 626 -0.35 -28.33 7.62
CA ASP A 626 -1.41 -28.37 6.63
C ASP A 626 -1.12 -27.36 5.53
N LYS A 627 -0.90 -27.87 4.32
CA LYS A 627 -0.58 -27.10 3.12
C LYS A 627 -1.75 -27.05 2.13
N GLY A 628 -2.92 -27.55 2.55
CA GLY A 628 -4.12 -27.61 1.74
C GLY A 628 -4.84 -26.27 1.64
N ARG A 629 -5.73 -26.18 0.65
CA ARG A 629 -6.65 -25.03 0.47
C ARG A 629 -7.88 -25.13 1.36
N THR A 630 -8.16 -26.33 1.87
CA THR A 630 -9.16 -26.58 2.90
C THR A 630 -8.43 -26.90 4.19
N MET A 631 -8.60 -26.05 5.20
CA MET A 631 -7.92 -26.21 6.47
C MET A 631 -8.53 -27.37 7.26
N ARG A 632 -7.69 -28.30 7.73
CA ARG A 632 -8.07 -29.31 8.72
C ARG A 632 -8.22 -28.66 10.10
N GLY A 633 -8.84 -29.34 11.06
CA GLY A 633 -8.81 -28.90 12.46
C GLY A 633 -7.45 -29.13 13.13
N PRO A 634 -7.13 -28.39 14.22
CA PRO A 634 -5.90 -28.58 14.99
C PRO A 634 -5.82 -29.99 15.59
N ASP A 635 -4.64 -30.37 16.07
CA ASP A 635 -4.47 -31.66 16.76
C ASP A 635 -4.96 -31.56 18.21
N ASN A 636 -5.23 -32.70 18.84
CA ASN A 636 -5.56 -32.72 20.26
C ASN A 636 -4.35 -32.21 21.05
N VAL A 637 -4.60 -31.44 22.11
CA VAL A 637 -3.53 -30.81 22.91
C VAL A 637 -2.58 -31.81 23.58
N THR A 638 -2.95 -33.10 23.61
CA THR A 638 -2.14 -34.19 24.17
C THR A 638 -1.36 -34.99 23.11
N ALA A 639 -1.39 -34.58 21.83
CA ALA A 639 -0.85 -35.39 20.73
C ALA A 639 0.68 -35.33 20.60
N HIS A 640 1.32 -34.23 21.02
CA HIS A 640 2.72 -33.93 20.73
C HIS A 640 3.55 -33.81 22.02
N THR A 641 3.74 -34.92 22.74
CA THR A 641 4.42 -34.94 24.05
C THR A 641 5.88 -34.50 24.01
N GLU A 642 6.53 -34.68 22.87
CA GLU A 642 7.90 -34.33 22.56
C GLU A 642 8.09 -32.81 22.45
N GLY A 643 7.00 -32.06 22.27
CA GLY A 643 6.99 -30.59 22.21
C GLY A 643 6.97 -29.88 23.56
N ALA A 644 7.11 -30.62 24.67
CA ALA A 644 7.09 -30.04 26.01
C ALA A 644 8.24 -29.03 26.23
N SER A 645 7.90 -27.91 26.85
CA SER A 645 8.89 -26.94 27.35
C SER A 645 9.71 -27.50 28.53
N PRO A 646 10.79 -26.84 28.99
CA PRO A 646 11.54 -27.23 30.19
C PRO A 646 10.69 -27.38 31.44
N TYR A 647 9.55 -26.68 31.48
CA TYR A 647 8.62 -26.69 32.60
C TYR A 647 7.44 -27.65 32.38
N GLY A 648 7.37 -28.34 31.24
CA GLY A 648 6.31 -29.28 30.90
C GLY A 648 5.05 -28.63 30.32
N VAL A 649 5.16 -27.40 29.80
CA VAL A 649 4.08 -26.72 29.07
C VAL A 649 4.06 -27.26 27.64
N MET A 650 2.89 -27.62 27.16
CA MET A 650 2.67 -28.31 25.89
C MET A 650 2.19 -27.34 24.81
N ASP A 651 2.43 -27.69 23.55
CA ASP A 651 2.01 -26.93 22.36
C ASP A 651 2.39 -25.45 22.44
N MET A 652 3.61 -25.16 22.90
CA MET A 652 4.16 -23.81 22.79
C MET A 652 4.50 -23.47 21.32
N VAL A 653 4.63 -24.46 20.43
CA VAL A 653 4.92 -24.22 19.01
C VAL A 653 4.01 -25.06 18.11
N GLY A 654 3.50 -24.46 17.03
CA GLY A 654 2.98 -25.15 15.84
C GLY A 654 1.54 -25.65 15.86
N ASN A 655 0.82 -25.72 16.99
CA ASN A 655 -0.60 -26.12 16.96
C ASN A 655 -1.49 -24.93 16.57
N VAL A 656 -1.69 -23.99 17.48
CA VAL A 656 -2.37 -22.73 17.16
C VAL A 656 -1.50 -21.55 17.58
N TRP A 657 -1.65 -20.45 16.85
CA TRP A 657 -1.19 -19.15 17.33
C TRP A 657 -1.84 -18.84 18.67
N GLN A 658 -1.12 -18.12 19.54
CA GLN A 658 -1.58 -17.81 20.88
C GLN A 658 -1.54 -16.32 21.14
N TRP A 659 -2.69 -15.74 21.48
CA TRP A 659 -2.82 -14.36 21.92
C TRP A 659 -1.98 -14.07 23.18
N THR A 660 -1.28 -12.94 23.17
CA THR A 660 -0.54 -12.42 24.33
C THR A 660 -0.86 -10.93 24.57
N ASP A 661 0.08 -10.06 24.25
CA ASP A 661 0.03 -8.61 24.45
C ASP A 661 -0.77 -7.91 23.34
N GLU A 662 -1.26 -6.71 23.66
CA GLU A 662 -1.90 -5.81 22.70
C GLU A 662 -1.17 -4.46 22.74
N TYR A 663 -0.85 -3.95 21.55
CA TYR A 663 -0.27 -2.63 21.36
C TYR A 663 -1.24 -1.73 20.63
N VAL A 664 -1.21 -0.45 20.97
CA VAL A 664 -2.08 0.56 20.38
C VAL A 664 -1.34 1.88 20.19
N ASP A 665 -1.59 2.53 19.07
CA ASP A 665 -1.28 3.94 18.82
C ASP A 665 -2.49 4.66 18.23
N GLU A 666 -2.34 5.90 17.79
CA GLU A 666 -3.42 6.70 17.24
C GLU A 666 -4.07 6.08 15.98
N HIS A 667 -3.32 5.33 15.18
CA HIS A 667 -3.73 4.78 13.89
C HIS A 667 -3.89 3.26 13.89
N THR A 668 -3.18 2.52 14.73
CA THR A 668 -3.10 1.06 14.66
C THR A 668 -3.36 0.43 16.01
N ARG A 669 -3.95 -0.76 15.97
CA ARG A 669 -4.02 -1.69 17.09
C ARG A 669 -3.49 -3.03 16.60
N ALA A 670 -2.63 -3.69 17.38
CA ALA A 670 -2.06 -4.98 17.02
C ALA A 670 -1.99 -5.91 18.22
N GLY A 671 -2.18 -7.20 17.99
CA GLY A 671 -1.99 -8.23 19.01
C GLY A 671 -0.78 -9.08 18.69
N ILE A 672 -0.01 -9.40 19.72
CA ILE A 672 1.17 -10.25 19.57
C ILE A 672 0.78 -11.71 19.68
N LEU A 673 1.16 -12.45 18.65
CA LEU A 673 0.92 -13.87 18.50
C LEU A 673 2.22 -14.65 18.67
N ARG A 674 2.15 -15.74 19.41
CA ARG A 674 3.30 -16.58 19.74
C ARG A 674 3.11 -18.02 19.26
N GLY A 675 4.21 -18.68 18.91
CA GLY A 675 4.31 -20.12 18.71
C GLY A 675 4.00 -20.62 17.29
N GLY A 676 3.39 -19.82 16.43
CA GLY A 676 2.98 -20.30 15.10
C GLY A 676 1.82 -21.28 15.13
N SER A 677 1.39 -21.72 13.95
CA SER A 677 0.27 -22.64 13.75
C SER A 677 0.62 -23.83 12.86
N TYR A 678 -0.34 -24.76 12.73
CA TYR A 678 -0.21 -25.90 11.83
C TYR A 678 -0.52 -25.52 10.38
N TYR A 679 -1.13 -24.37 10.09
CA TYR A 679 -1.58 -24.02 8.76
C TYR A 679 -0.51 -23.25 7.99
N GLN A 680 -0.12 -23.74 6.81
CA GLN A 680 0.92 -23.15 5.97
C GLN A 680 0.45 -23.10 4.50
N PRO A 681 -0.28 -22.05 4.10
CA PRO A 681 -0.69 -21.89 2.70
C PRO A 681 0.53 -21.83 1.77
N GLN A 682 0.37 -22.29 0.53
CA GLN A 682 1.46 -22.42 -0.43
C GLN A 682 1.32 -21.44 -1.61
N GLY A 683 2.42 -21.18 -2.32
CA GLY A 683 2.44 -20.44 -3.57
C GLY A 683 2.91 -18.98 -3.45
N SER A 684 3.05 -18.45 -2.24
CA SER A 684 3.56 -17.09 -2.02
C SER A 684 4.28 -16.98 -0.68
N MET A 685 5.27 -16.08 -0.62
CA MET A 685 5.92 -15.66 0.63
C MET A 685 5.13 -14.59 1.39
N TRP A 686 4.09 -14.04 0.76
CA TRP A 686 3.27 -12.95 1.29
C TRP A 686 2.20 -13.40 2.28
N TYR A 687 2.07 -14.71 2.56
CA TYR A 687 1.16 -15.19 3.60
C TYR A 687 1.71 -14.91 5.00
N PHE A 688 0.81 -14.73 5.96
CA PHE A 688 1.15 -14.52 7.36
C PHE A 688 2.24 -15.52 7.82
N PRO A 689 3.42 -15.04 8.19
CA PRO A 689 4.60 -15.89 8.39
C PRO A 689 4.54 -16.61 9.74
N GLU A 690 5.26 -17.72 9.86
CA GLU A 690 5.27 -18.60 11.05
C GLU A 690 6.38 -18.24 12.05
N ALA A 691 6.04 -18.10 13.35
CA ALA A 691 6.97 -17.76 14.43
C ALA A 691 7.26 -18.98 15.31
N TYR A 692 8.04 -19.93 14.79
CA TYR A 692 8.34 -21.18 15.51
C TYR A 692 9.43 -21.06 16.57
N LYS A 693 10.31 -20.08 16.45
CA LYS A 693 11.36 -19.90 17.46
C LYS A 693 10.84 -19.13 18.67
N ASN A 694 11.41 -19.45 19.84
CA ASN A 694 11.09 -18.80 21.10
C ASN A 694 11.45 -17.31 21.12
N ASP A 695 12.34 -16.84 20.24
CA ASP A 695 12.71 -15.43 20.10
C ASP A 695 11.98 -14.73 18.95
N GLN A 696 10.88 -15.28 18.46
CA GLN A 696 10.10 -14.70 17.36
C GLN A 696 8.62 -14.51 17.73
N HIS A 697 8.00 -13.44 17.25
CA HIS A 697 6.55 -13.26 17.31
C HIS A 697 5.94 -12.86 15.98
N GLY A 698 4.66 -13.16 15.80
CA GLY A 698 3.82 -12.56 14.77
C GLY A 698 3.08 -11.35 15.33
N LYS A 699 2.98 -10.29 14.53
CA LYS A 699 2.16 -9.10 14.82
C LYS A 699 0.89 -9.16 13.97
N LEU A 700 -0.25 -9.44 14.61
CA LEU A 700 -1.55 -9.42 13.91
C LEU A 700 -2.16 -8.03 14.01
N LEU A 701 -2.39 -7.38 12.87
CA LEU A 701 -3.09 -6.10 12.85
C LEU A 701 -4.57 -6.34 13.18
N MET A 702 -5.12 -5.60 14.14
CA MET A 702 -6.47 -5.79 14.61
C MET A 702 -7.38 -4.65 14.14
N MET A 703 -8.56 -5.02 13.64
CA MET A 703 -9.60 -4.09 13.21
C MET A 703 -10.85 -4.25 14.08
N ALA A 704 -11.41 -5.46 14.10
CA ALA A 704 -12.64 -5.80 14.80
C ALA A 704 -12.74 -7.31 15.00
N PRO A 705 -13.49 -7.78 16.02
CA PRO A 705 -13.64 -9.21 16.28
C PRO A 705 -14.08 -10.03 15.06
N SER A 706 -14.96 -9.51 14.20
CA SER A 706 -15.38 -10.19 12.96
C SER A 706 -14.21 -10.57 12.04
N TYR A 707 -13.22 -9.69 11.96
CA TYR A 707 -12.09 -9.78 11.05
C TYR A 707 -10.91 -10.51 11.70
N ASP A 708 -10.65 -10.22 12.97
CA ASP A 708 -9.47 -10.68 13.72
C ASP A 708 -9.54 -12.18 14.08
N ARG A 709 -10.76 -12.71 14.26
CA ARG A 709 -10.99 -14.15 14.51
C ARG A 709 -10.46 -14.98 13.36
N SER A 710 -9.65 -15.98 13.69
CA SER A 710 -8.97 -16.80 12.70
C SER A 710 -9.01 -18.29 13.05
N GLY A 711 -9.00 -19.13 12.02
CA GLY A 711 -9.13 -20.59 12.17
C GLY A 711 -7.93 -21.29 12.81
N ALA A 712 -6.74 -20.68 12.78
CA ALA A 712 -5.53 -21.22 13.38
C ALA A 712 -5.05 -20.44 14.62
N LEU A 713 -5.93 -19.61 15.20
CA LEU A 713 -5.63 -18.71 16.32
C LEU A 713 -6.47 -19.03 17.55
N GLY A 714 -5.78 -19.32 18.65
CA GLY A 714 -6.34 -19.58 19.98
C GLY A 714 -5.58 -18.82 21.07
N PHE A 715 -5.57 -19.37 22.29
CA PHE A 715 -4.92 -18.74 23.46
C PHE A 715 -4.69 -19.76 24.60
N ARG A 716 -4.02 -19.30 25.66
CA ARG A 716 -3.82 -20.04 26.91
C ARG A 716 -3.89 -19.14 28.14
#